data_AF-A0A2M9D0W8-F1
#
_entry.id   AF-A0A2M9D0W8-F1
#
_cell.length_a   1.000
_cell.length_b   1.000
_cell.length_c   1.000
_cell.angle_alpha   90.00
_cell.angle_beta   90.00
_cell.angle_gamma   90.00
#
_symmetry.space_group_name_H-M   'P 1'
#
loop_
_entity.id
_entity.type
_entity.pdbx_description
1 polymer ?
#
loop_
_entity_poly.entity_id
_entity_poly.type
_entity_poly.pdbx_seq_one_letter_code
_entity_poly.pdbx_strand_id
1 'polypeptide(L)'
;MSPREPASGVVDGAGAIVPAPPPGTDVPLFAARVHEPDPEPARPDDEGLVRVVDTAEARMRHPSDLLAIVLAALGVVVVLLASVYAHGTTVGVTEDVRGFSQLLAQVLVIPVAVLQLLVTVFAPAAVLIELGIRRLGRQIIEAISAAALAFVLGALVAAAVIWWGSDSLVDGLSVGYGTAAALALPVYPAAVAALLTVAGPRTRRRTVAWSWNLLFFTFFVLIITNTVSLPGVFVALLVGRVAGYTVRYVSGVRSERAFDGDLVTAIRRAGFTPSVVVRVRDLSDDAERAVAETDPISDVAADGEVVAALHVDPVHRDGAEHLVSVTEDASIAPDLLPADRRDDPADTTSSDAAAIALSRAGDSRVYAMFTPYGVRRDVVVLDGDRVVVGFLTRLWRALRLRGVEGRNTINLRSVAERNALLSYAATAAGVRTPRLLGIGEAADSMVLVQEHSAGAVSLRDLPAERLTDEVLAEVWRQLRTAHSAGLAHRALTSDVLLVGESTASAPEVWITGWDQGDIASSELARRMDLTQMVALLALRVGAPRAVASAVEVLPDDDIAAIGPLLQPVALPRTTRDEIRRDKSLLKDLRSALVERLPEAVIEPEQIERFGTRRIVTLTLTIVVVVVVVTTFNFDQIASAVSEANPWWAVASFVLGLFTWLGAAFTLVAFAPVRLPMFRAIAKQAAASFVALAAPAGVGAAALDLRMLTRRGVTMSLSVATVAVIQLSQFVVTIAMLLLLMVTTGKGDGLVELPSTTVLLAIGGVALLVVATLLIPGVRVWVLRKIRPTLRQVWPALSAILGQPKRLAFGMLGNVIQALSYVLAFDAALQAFNVDLTLVDVSIIYLVGNTAGALVPTPGGIGTIELALTGGLTAAGVPAGVALSATVVFRVATYWARIPIGWVAMRYLQKVNDL
;
A
#
# COMPACT_ATOMS: atom_id res chain seq x y z
N MET A 1 100.30 -17.12 19.00
CA MET A 1 98.95 -17.71 18.99
C MET A 1 98.52 -17.82 17.54
N SER A 2 98.90 -18.94 16.94
CA SER A 2 98.38 -19.46 15.66
C SER A 2 97.15 -20.36 15.99
N PRO A 3 96.35 -20.86 15.02
CA PRO A 3 96.12 -20.39 13.64
C PRO A 3 94.69 -20.69 13.08
N ARG A 4 94.54 -20.44 11.76
CA ARG A 4 93.95 -21.33 10.70
C ARG A 4 92.54 -21.05 10.14
N GLU A 5 92.54 -20.52 8.90
CA GLU A 5 91.74 -20.97 7.74
C GLU A 5 91.89 -22.49 7.47
N PRO A 6 90.96 -23.20 6.77
CA PRO A 6 90.81 -23.25 5.28
C PRO A 6 89.33 -23.34 4.80
N ALA A 7 88.90 -23.08 3.55
CA ALA A 7 89.31 -23.42 2.17
C ALA A 7 88.80 -24.78 1.61
N SER A 8 88.33 -24.75 0.34
CA SER A 8 88.02 -25.85 -0.62
C SER A 8 86.78 -26.73 -0.31
N GLY A 9 85.83 -26.98 -1.20
CA GLY A 9 85.89 -27.14 -2.66
C GLY A 9 85.92 -28.64 -2.98
N VAL A 10 84.92 -29.17 -3.72
CA VAL A 10 85.02 -30.31 -4.67
C VAL A 10 83.66 -30.53 -5.35
N VAL A 11 83.76 -30.73 -6.67
CA VAL A 11 82.77 -31.00 -7.71
C VAL A 11 82.83 -32.51 -8.03
N ASP A 12 81.89 -32.98 -8.86
CA ASP A 12 81.76 -34.29 -9.53
C ASP A 12 80.88 -35.32 -8.80
N GLY A 13 79.93 -35.99 -9.45
CA GLY A 13 79.62 -36.05 -10.87
C GLY A 13 78.94 -37.38 -11.19
N ALA A 14 78.05 -37.32 -12.19
CA ALA A 14 77.67 -38.39 -13.12
C ALA A 14 76.72 -39.53 -12.70
N GLY A 15 75.63 -39.61 -13.48
CA GLY A 15 75.01 -40.85 -13.97
C GLY A 15 73.50 -40.92 -13.69
N ALA A 16 72.57 -41.14 -14.61
CA ALA A 16 72.56 -41.30 -16.06
C ALA A 16 71.09 -41.64 -16.47
N ILE A 17 70.66 -41.12 -17.63
CA ILE A 17 69.70 -41.72 -18.60
C ILE A 17 68.17 -41.55 -18.40
N VAL A 18 67.57 -41.06 -19.49
CA VAL A 18 66.18 -40.70 -19.84
C VAL A 18 65.36 -41.96 -20.25
N PRO A 19 64.02 -42.02 -20.07
CA PRO A 19 63.09 -41.71 -21.17
C PRO A 19 61.80 -40.95 -20.76
N ALA A 20 61.37 -40.00 -21.60
CA ALA A 20 60.00 -39.47 -21.62
C ALA A 20 59.03 -40.46 -22.29
N PRO A 21 57.78 -40.58 -21.83
CA PRO A 21 56.60 -40.21 -22.66
C PRO A 21 55.36 -39.77 -21.82
N PRO A 22 54.18 -39.47 -22.40
CA PRO A 22 53.78 -38.57 -23.48
C PRO A 22 52.81 -37.45 -22.99
N PRO A 23 52.36 -36.51 -23.84
CA PRO A 23 51.52 -35.36 -23.44
C PRO A 23 50.02 -35.67 -23.51
N GLY A 24 49.23 -35.00 -22.65
CA GLY A 24 47.77 -34.97 -22.76
C GLY A 24 47.09 -34.34 -21.54
N THR A 25 46.64 -33.08 -21.71
CA THR A 25 45.32 -32.51 -21.34
C THR A 25 44.62 -33.13 -20.10
N ASP A 26 44.32 -32.43 -19.01
CA ASP A 26 43.53 -31.19 -18.92
C ASP A 26 43.83 -30.37 -17.62
N VAL A 27 43.34 -29.13 -17.59
CA VAL A 27 43.51 -28.08 -16.56
C VAL A 27 42.17 -27.91 -15.81
N PRO A 28 42.17 -27.67 -14.47
CA PRO A 28 41.75 -26.34 -14.01
C PRO A 28 42.60 -25.71 -12.90
N LEU A 29 42.88 -24.43 -13.15
CA LEU A 29 43.18 -23.32 -12.24
C LEU A 29 42.71 -23.46 -10.77
N PHE A 30 43.65 -23.56 -9.83
CA PHE A 30 43.82 -22.68 -8.64
C PHE A 30 45.14 -23.07 -7.94
N ALA A 31 46.24 -22.96 -8.66
CA ALA A 31 47.59 -23.01 -8.09
C ALA A 31 48.46 -21.97 -8.80
N ALA A 32 48.26 -20.70 -8.45
CA ALA A 32 49.31 -19.72 -8.62
C ALA A 32 50.33 -19.92 -7.49
N ARG A 33 51.23 -20.90 -7.64
CA ARG A 33 52.60 -20.72 -7.17
C ARG A 33 53.41 -20.30 -8.37
N VAL A 34 53.76 -19.02 -8.37
CA VAL A 34 54.89 -18.50 -9.15
C VAL A 34 56.11 -19.37 -8.84
N HIS A 35 56.90 -19.68 -9.86
CA HIS A 35 58.22 -20.29 -9.70
C HIS A 35 59.08 -19.36 -8.85
N GLU A 36 59.34 -19.71 -7.58
CA GLU A 36 60.31 -19.02 -6.74
C GLU A 36 61.73 -19.52 -7.06
N PRO A 37 62.68 -18.65 -7.44
CA PRO A 37 64.05 -18.82 -6.98
C PRO A 37 64.06 -18.61 -5.45
N ASP A 38 65.06 -19.15 -4.73
CA ASP A 38 65.23 -19.17 -3.26
C ASP A 38 64.41 -18.14 -2.43
N PRO A 39 63.87 -18.55 -1.26
CA PRO A 39 62.82 -17.81 -0.55
C PRO A 39 63.28 -16.40 -0.15
N GLU A 40 62.74 -15.39 -0.81
CA GLU A 40 62.72 -14.02 -0.27
C GLU A 40 61.57 -13.91 0.75
N PRO A 41 61.76 -13.12 1.83
CA PRO A 41 60.71 -12.88 2.81
C PRO A 41 59.50 -12.20 2.15
N ALA A 42 58.29 -12.50 2.65
CA ALA A 42 57.03 -11.90 2.19
C ALA A 42 57.18 -10.38 1.94
N ARG A 43 56.65 -9.89 0.80
CA ARG A 43 56.63 -8.45 0.53
C ARG A 43 55.83 -7.76 1.65
N PRO A 44 56.35 -6.66 2.23
CA PRO A 44 55.71 -5.95 3.34
C PRO A 44 54.34 -5.29 3.00
N ASP A 45 53.88 -5.38 1.75
CA ASP A 45 52.68 -4.68 1.25
C ASP A 45 51.36 -5.50 1.36
N ASP A 46 51.42 -6.81 1.59
CA ASP A 46 50.22 -7.69 1.73
C ASP A 46 49.80 -7.93 3.21
N GLU A 47 50.55 -7.38 4.18
CA GLU A 47 50.23 -7.51 5.60
C GLU A 47 48.99 -6.65 5.97
N GLY A 48 47.80 -7.28 5.95
CA GLY A 48 46.57 -6.70 6.51
C GLY A 48 45.46 -6.38 5.51
N LEU A 49 45.59 -6.82 4.25
CA LEU A 49 44.51 -6.76 3.27
C LEU A 49 43.42 -7.80 3.58
N VAL A 50 42.16 -7.40 3.39
CA VAL A 50 40.97 -8.25 3.56
C VAL A 50 40.35 -8.49 2.21
N ARG A 51 40.19 -9.75 1.83
CA ARG A 51 39.53 -10.11 0.57
C ARG A 51 38.02 -10.21 0.75
N VAL A 52 37.27 -9.48 -0.05
CA VAL A 52 35.80 -9.45 -0.02
C VAL A 52 35.26 -9.97 -1.34
N VAL A 53 34.36 -10.94 -1.29
CA VAL A 53 33.60 -11.44 -2.44
C VAL A 53 32.13 -11.09 -2.19
N ASP A 54 31.64 -10.09 -2.91
CA ASP A 54 30.26 -9.60 -2.79
C ASP A 54 29.74 -9.12 -4.15
N THR A 55 28.44 -8.94 -4.25
CA THR A 55 27.77 -8.30 -5.38
C THR A 55 28.38 -6.94 -5.71
N ALA A 56 28.61 -6.69 -7.00
CA ALA A 56 28.99 -5.38 -7.48
C ALA A 56 27.94 -4.32 -7.10
N GLU A 57 28.41 -3.15 -6.69
CA GLU A 57 27.55 -2.02 -6.29
C GLU A 57 26.70 -1.52 -7.48
N ALA A 58 25.51 -2.09 -7.66
CA ALA A 58 24.58 -1.69 -8.70
C ALA A 58 23.67 -0.54 -8.22
N ARG A 59 23.38 0.40 -9.11
CA ARG A 59 22.34 1.41 -8.86
C ARG A 59 20.97 0.75 -8.92
N MET A 60 20.20 0.91 -7.85
CA MET A 60 18.87 0.31 -7.72
C MET A 60 17.79 1.39 -7.63
N ARG A 61 16.60 1.06 -8.11
CA ARG A 61 15.41 1.91 -7.97
C ARG A 61 14.79 1.62 -6.60
N HIS A 62 14.97 2.52 -5.64
CA HIS A 62 14.43 2.29 -4.30
C HIS A 62 12.90 2.50 -4.27
N PRO A 63 12.15 1.54 -3.69
CA PRO A 63 10.69 1.68 -3.54
C PRO A 63 10.29 2.81 -2.58
N SER A 64 11.18 3.26 -1.71
CA SER A 64 10.98 4.44 -0.85
C SER A 64 10.82 5.73 -1.67
N ASP A 65 11.57 5.89 -2.75
CA ASP A 65 11.46 7.04 -3.65
C ASP A 65 10.10 7.01 -4.37
N LEU A 66 9.64 5.84 -4.84
CA LEU A 66 8.31 5.69 -5.44
C LEU A 66 7.19 6.04 -4.45
N LEU A 67 7.30 5.57 -3.21
CA LEU A 67 6.35 5.91 -2.16
C LEU A 67 6.36 7.42 -1.88
N ALA A 68 7.54 8.03 -1.83
CA ALA A 68 7.67 9.47 -1.59
C ALA A 68 7.05 10.28 -2.74
N ILE A 69 7.16 9.83 -3.99
CA ILE A 69 6.44 10.40 -5.14
C ILE A 69 4.93 10.35 -4.91
N VAL A 70 4.39 9.17 -4.56
CA VAL A 70 2.95 8.99 -4.34
C VAL A 70 2.44 9.85 -3.19
N LEU A 71 3.14 9.86 -2.05
CA LEU A 71 2.76 10.67 -0.89
C LEU A 71 2.86 12.17 -1.17
N ALA A 72 3.91 12.62 -1.88
CA ALA A 72 4.05 14.02 -2.25
C ALA A 72 2.96 14.45 -3.25
N ALA A 73 2.64 13.62 -4.24
CA ALA A 73 1.56 13.87 -5.20
C ALA A 73 0.18 13.90 -4.53
N LEU A 74 -0.11 12.96 -3.61
CA LEU A 74 -1.32 12.99 -2.78
C LEU A 74 -1.36 14.26 -1.93
N GLY A 75 -0.22 14.65 -1.35
CA GLY A 75 -0.07 15.89 -0.59
C GLY A 75 -0.42 17.12 -1.43
N VAL A 76 0.02 17.20 -2.70
CA VAL A 76 -0.37 18.30 -3.60
C VAL A 76 -1.88 18.37 -3.72
N VAL A 77 -2.55 17.24 -3.98
CA VAL A 77 -4.01 17.19 -4.09
C VAL A 77 -4.68 17.63 -2.80
N VAL A 78 -4.22 17.13 -1.64
CA VAL A 78 -4.78 17.49 -0.32
C VAL A 78 -4.63 18.99 -0.05
N VAL A 79 -3.47 19.58 -0.34
CA VAL A 79 -3.23 21.02 -0.15
C VAL A 79 -4.10 21.85 -1.10
N LEU A 80 -4.24 21.44 -2.37
CA LEU A 80 -5.14 22.12 -3.31
C LEU A 80 -6.60 22.05 -2.83
N LEU A 81 -7.06 20.89 -2.36
CA LEU A 81 -8.41 20.74 -1.78
C LEU A 81 -8.59 21.58 -0.52
N ALA A 82 -7.58 21.60 0.37
CA ALA A 82 -7.60 22.43 1.57
C ALA A 82 -7.63 23.92 1.21
N SER A 83 -6.98 24.34 0.13
CA SER A 83 -7.02 25.72 -0.37
C SER A 83 -8.43 26.16 -0.77
N VAL A 84 -9.25 25.25 -1.29
CA VAL A 84 -10.67 25.52 -1.61
C VAL A 84 -11.50 25.68 -0.33
N TYR A 85 -11.28 24.81 0.66
CA TYR A 85 -12.14 24.74 1.84
C TYR A 85 -11.75 25.72 2.96
N ALA A 86 -10.45 26.01 3.11
CA ALA A 86 -9.92 26.84 4.18
C ALA A 86 -9.85 28.33 3.81
N HIS A 87 -10.41 28.73 2.66
CA HIS A 87 -10.25 30.08 2.09
C HIS A 87 -10.53 31.20 3.12
N GLY A 88 -11.62 31.09 3.89
CA GLY A 88 -11.96 32.06 4.94
C GLY A 88 -10.96 32.14 6.11
N THR A 89 -10.41 31.00 6.55
CA THR A 89 -9.35 30.96 7.58
C THR A 89 -8.00 31.47 7.08
N THR A 90 -7.64 31.16 5.83
CA THR A 90 -6.38 31.63 5.23
C THR A 90 -6.41 33.12 4.93
N VAL A 91 -7.56 33.65 4.51
CA VAL A 91 -7.79 35.10 4.33
C VAL A 91 -7.73 35.80 5.69
N GLY A 92 -8.35 35.26 6.74
CA GLY A 92 -8.28 35.84 8.09
C GLY A 92 -6.85 35.93 8.65
N VAL A 93 -6.04 34.87 8.53
CA VAL A 93 -4.63 34.90 8.96
C VAL A 93 -3.77 35.86 8.11
N THR A 94 -4.05 35.97 6.82
CA THR A 94 -3.33 36.93 5.96
C THR A 94 -3.80 38.37 6.17
N GLU A 95 -5.04 38.62 6.59
CA GLU A 95 -5.54 39.93 7.03
C GLU A 95 -4.97 40.35 8.39
N ASP A 96 -4.88 39.44 9.36
CA ASP A 96 -4.31 39.73 10.69
C ASP A 96 -2.82 40.11 10.62
N VAL A 97 -2.04 39.47 9.73
CA VAL A 97 -0.63 39.82 9.50
C VAL A 97 -0.47 41.21 8.84
N ARG A 98 -1.49 41.70 8.12
CA ARG A 98 -1.48 43.02 7.47
C ARG A 98 -1.78 44.18 8.43
N GLY A 99 -2.36 43.91 9.60
CA GLY A 99 -2.50 44.90 10.67
C GLY A 99 -1.15 45.48 11.13
N PHE A 100 -0.05 44.78 10.85
CA PHE A 100 1.33 45.16 11.16
C PHE A 100 1.95 46.06 10.05
N SER A 101 1.30 47.19 9.78
CA SER A 101 1.71 48.35 8.97
C SER A 101 2.21 48.10 7.53
N GLN A 102 1.48 48.67 6.56
CA GLN A 102 1.85 48.81 5.14
C GLN A 102 3.25 49.44 4.91
N LEU A 103 3.82 50.11 5.93
CA LEU A 103 5.17 50.67 5.93
C LEU A 103 6.27 49.59 5.97
N LEU A 104 6.06 48.48 6.68
CA LEU A 104 7.06 47.41 6.78
C LEU A 104 7.18 46.64 5.45
N ALA A 105 6.07 46.49 4.72
CA ALA A 105 6.04 45.85 3.41
C ALA A 105 6.87 46.64 2.36
N GLN A 106 6.88 47.97 2.42
CA GLN A 106 7.70 48.80 1.52
C GLN A 106 9.20 48.74 1.84
N VAL A 107 9.57 48.59 3.13
CA VAL A 107 10.98 48.46 3.56
C VAL A 107 11.53 47.05 3.29
N LEU A 108 10.68 46.01 3.35
CA LEU A 108 11.08 44.61 3.16
C LEU A 108 11.28 44.21 1.68
N VAL A 109 10.85 45.01 0.69
CA VAL A 109 10.97 44.63 -0.73
C VAL A 109 12.41 44.29 -1.13
N ILE A 110 13.38 45.14 -0.76
CA ILE A 110 14.79 44.94 -1.11
C ILE A 110 15.38 43.73 -0.36
N PRO A 111 15.26 43.60 0.97
CA PRO A 111 15.70 42.40 1.69
C PRO A 111 15.10 41.10 1.16
N VAL A 112 13.81 41.09 0.81
CA VAL A 112 13.11 39.92 0.26
C VAL A 112 13.64 39.56 -1.11
N ALA A 113 13.84 40.54 -2.00
CA ALA A 113 14.41 40.32 -3.32
C ALA A 113 15.86 39.77 -3.23
N VAL A 114 16.66 40.31 -2.30
CA VAL A 114 18.01 39.80 -2.03
C VAL A 114 17.96 38.37 -1.51
N LEU A 115 17.05 38.06 -0.58
CA LEU A 115 16.87 36.72 -0.04
C LEU A 115 16.42 35.71 -1.11
N GLN A 116 15.53 36.13 -2.00
CA GLN A 116 15.08 35.35 -3.14
C GLN A 116 16.25 35.07 -4.11
N LEU A 117 17.07 36.08 -4.40
CA LEU A 117 18.26 35.92 -5.24
C LEU A 117 19.28 34.98 -4.59
N LEU A 118 19.49 35.09 -3.27
CA LEU A 118 20.35 34.20 -2.49
C LEU A 118 19.89 32.75 -2.60
N VAL A 119 18.60 32.46 -2.38
CA VAL A 119 18.08 31.10 -2.52
C VAL A 119 18.12 30.59 -3.95
N THR A 120 17.79 31.43 -4.93
CA THR A 120 17.66 30.99 -6.32
C THR A 120 19.02 30.73 -6.95
N VAL A 121 20.04 31.51 -6.60
CA VAL A 121 21.37 31.42 -7.22
C VAL A 121 22.35 30.67 -6.32
N PHE A 122 22.50 31.10 -5.06
CA PHE A 122 23.58 30.59 -4.21
C PHE A 122 23.30 29.20 -3.67
N ALA A 123 22.05 28.87 -3.32
CA ALA A 123 21.75 27.53 -2.78
C ALA A 123 21.98 26.40 -3.82
N PRO A 124 21.49 26.50 -5.07
CA PRO A 124 21.87 25.58 -6.15
C PRO A 124 23.36 25.58 -6.45
N ALA A 125 23.98 26.75 -6.61
CA ALA A 125 25.39 26.85 -6.96
C ALA A 125 26.29 26.19 -5.91
N ALA A 126 26.07 26.46 -4.62
CA ALA A 126 26.85 25.87 -3.53
C ALA A 126 26.76 24.33 -3.53
N VAL A 127 25.57 23.77 -3.78
CA VAL A 127 25.36 22.32 -3.83
C VAL A 127 26.00 21.71 -5.07
N LEU A 128 25.87 22.34 -6.25
CA LEU A 128 26.48 21.87 -7.50
C LEU A 128 28.02 21.97 -7.46
N ILE A 129 28.56 23.02 -6.84
CA ILE A 129 30.01 23.17 -6.62
C ILE A 129 30.53 22.07 -5.69
N GLU A 130 29.85 21.79 -4.57
CA GLU A 130 30.27 20.68 -3.69
C GLU A 130 30.21 19.34 -4.43
N LEU A 131 29.15 19.09 -5.21
CA LEU A 131 29.03 17.90 -6.07
C LEU A 131 30.18 17.80 -7.07
N GLY A 132 30.59 18.92 -7.66
CA GLY A 132 31.71 19.02 -8.60
C GLY A 132 33.06 18.73 -7.94
N ILE A 133 33.32 19.32 -6.78
CA ILE A 133 34.55 19.10 -6.00
C ILE A 133 34.68 17.61 -5.63
N ARG A 134 33.58 16.94 -5.31
CA ARG A 134 33.55 15.50 -4.99
C ARG A 134 33.58 14.59 -6.23
N ARG A 135 33.73 15.14 -7.44
CA ARG A 135 33.76 14.42 -8.73
C ARG A 135 32.50 13.60 -9.02
N LEU A 136 31.34 14.03 -8.51
CA LEU A 136 30.05 13.35 -8.70
C LEU A 136 29.29 13.90 -9.92
N GLY A 137 29.94 13.92 -11.08
CA GLY A 137 29.43 14.60 -12.29
C GLY A 137 28.04 14.15 -12.73
N ARG A 138 27.70 12.87 -12.56
CA ARG A 138 26.35 12.37 -12.86
C ARG A 138 25.27 12.91 -11.91
N GLN A 139 25.57 13.08 -10.62
CA GLN A 139 24.63 13.67 -9.66
C GLN A 139 24.34 15.15 -9.98
N ILE A 140 25.30 15.87 -10.58
CA ILE A 140 25.09 17.24 -11.06
C ILE A 140 24.01 17.25 -12.15
N ILE A 141 24.12 16.36 -13.13
CA ILE A 141 23.16 16.23 -14.23
C ILE A 141 21.77 15.81 -13.71
N GLU A 142 21.71 14.84 -12.79
CA GLU A 142 20.47 14.42 -12.12
C GLU A 142 19.82 15.57 -11.33
N ALA A 143 20.62 16.40 -10.64
CA ALA A 143 20.10 17.51 -9.85
C ALA A 143 19.58 18.67 -10.73
N ILE A 144 20.27 18.96 -11.84
CA ILE A 144 19.83 19.96 -12.84
C ILE A 144 18.57 19.48 -13.57
N SER A 145 18.53 18.21 -13.99
CA SER A 145 17.34 17.63 -14.63
C SER A 145 16.12 17.61 -13.70
N ALA A 146 16.30 17.35 -12.41
CA ALA A 146 15.22 17.44 -11.42
C ALA A 146 14.71 18.87 -11.23
N ALA A 147 15.60 19.86 -11.21
CA ALA A 147 15.22 21.27 -11.17
C ALA A 147 14.40 21.67 -12.42
N ALA A 148 14.84 21.25 -13.61
CA ALA A 148 14.13 21.49 -14.87
C ALA A 148 12.76 20.79 -14.90
N LEU A 149 12.69 19.52 -14.44
CA LEU A 149 11.42 18.78 -14.36
C LEU A 149 10.45 19.45 -13.38
N ALA A 150 10.92 19.91 -12.22
CA ALA A 150 10.10 20.64 -11.25
C ALA A 150 9.59 21.97 -11.83
N PHE A 151 10.40 22.64 -12.64
CA PHE A 151 9.97 23.86 -13.32
C PHE A 151 8.81 23.58 -14.29
N VAL A 152 8.93 22.54 -15.12
CA VAL A 152 7.87 22.11 -16.05
C VAL A 152 6.62 21.66 -15.28
N LEU A 153 6.77 20.82 -14.26
CA LEU A 153 5.64 20.34 -13.45
C LEU A 153 4.95 21.50 -12.72
N GLY A 154 5.69 22.46 -12.18
CA GLY A 154 5.14 23.66 -11.55
C GLY A 154 4.33 24.50 -12.53
N ALA A 155 4.85 24.69 -13.76
CA ALA A 155 4.12 25.40 -14.82
C ALA A 155 2.86 24.63 -15.26
N LEU A 156 2.91 23.31 -15.34
CA LEU A 156 1.74 22.47 -15.66
C LEU A 156 0.69 22.51 -14.56
N VAL A 157 1.08 22.49 -13.28
CA VAL A 157 0.15 22.65 -12.16
C VAL A 157 -0.48 24.05 -12.19
N ALA A 158 0.30 25.10 -12.44
CA ALA A 158 -0.22 26.45 -12.60
C ALA A 158 -1.23 26.54 -13.76
N ALA A 159 -0.89 25.98 -14.93
CA ALA A 159 -1.80 25.91 -16.06
C ALA A 159 -3.06 25.11 -15.73
N ALA A 160 -2.94 23.95 -15.08
CA ALA A 160 -4.10 23.16 -14.69
C ALA A 160 -5.04 23.91 -13.74
N VAL A 161 -4.50 24.66 -12.78
CA VAL A 161 -5.30 25.49 -11.87
C VAL A 161 -5.98 26.64 -12.63
N ILE A 162 -5.30 27.29 -13.58
CA ILE A 162 -5.87 28.39 -14.37
C ILE A 162 -6.98 27.90 -15.30
N TRP A 163 -6.81 26.74 -15.94
CA TRP A 163 -7.73 26.26 -16.97
C TRP A 163 -8.88 25.42 -16.42
N TRP A 164 -8.68 24.72 -15.30
CA TRP A 164 -9.66 23.79 -14.73
C TRP A 164 -10.00 24.07 -13.26
N GLY A 165 -9.29 24.98 -12.60
CA GLY A 165 -9.56 25.34 -11.21
C GLY A 165 -10.85 26.13 -11.05
N SER A 166 -11.56 25.91 -9.94
CA SER A 166 -12.67 26.76 -9.51
C SER A 166 -12.15 28.12 -9.04
N ASP A 167 -12.98 29.17 -9.10
CA ASP A 167 -12.61 30.52 -8.66
C ASP A 167 -12.03 30.53 -7.23
N SER A 168 -12.64 29.79 -6.29
CA SER A 168 -12.13 29.66 -4.91
C SER A 168 -10.74 29.01 -4.80
N LEU A 169 -10.37 28.14 -5.75
CA LEU A 169 -9.04 27.52 -5.79
C LEU A 169 -8.01 28.51 -6.31
N VAL A 170 -8.36 29.25 -7.36
CA VAL A 170 -7.54 30.30 -7.93
C VAL A 170 -7.32 31.40 -6.89
N ASP A 171 -8.37 31.81 -6.18
CA ASP A 171 -8.30 32.83 -5.13
C ASP A 171 -7.51 32.36 -3.90
N GLY A 172 -7.62 31.09 -3.51
CA GLY A 172 -6.81 30.54 -2.41
C GLY A 172 -5.31 30.44 -2.73
N LEU A 173 -4.95 30.42 -4.02
CA LEU A 173 -3.57 30.35 -4.51
C LEU A 173 -3.04 31.69 -5.03
N SER A 174 -3.91 32.68 -5.26
CA SER A 174 -3.55 33.99 -5.75
C SER A 174 -3.08 34.91 -4.63
N VAL A 175 -2.27 35.90 -5.02
CA VAL A 175 -1.74 36.92 -4.12
C VAL A 175 -1.88 38.27 -4.84
N GLY A 176 -2.49 39.24 -4.17
CA GLY A 176 -2.79 40.58 -4.72
C GLY A 176 -4.19 41.06 -4.34
N TYR A 177 -4.56 42.27 -4.76
CA TYR A 177 -5.89 42.86 -4.51
C TYR A 177 -6.59 43.21 -5.83
N GLY A 178 -7.91 42.98 -5.90
CA GLY A 178 -8.76 43.41 -7.02
C GLY A 178 -8.32 42.85 -8.37
N THR A 179 -8.30 43.68 -9.41
CA THR A 179 -7.97 43.29 -10.79
C THR A 179 -6.49 42.93 -11.03
N ALA A 180 -5.65 42.94 -9.99
CA ALA A 180 -4.22 42.62 -10.05
C ALA A 180 -3.83 41.35 -9.25
N ALA A 181 -4.81 40.56 -8.79
CA ALA A 181 -4.55 39.27 -8.14
C ALA A 181 -3.90 38.30 -9.14
N ALA A 182 -2.69 37.84 -8.85
CA ALA A 182 -1.96 36.91 -9.70
C ALA A 182 -1.71 35.58 -8.96
N LEU A 183 -1.82 34.48 -9.69
CA LEU A 183 -1.58 33.13 -9.16
C LEU A 183 -0.11 33.00 -8.73
N ALA A 184 0.14 32.84 -7.42
CA ALA A 184 1.47 32.82 -6.85
C ALA A 184 1.93 31.40 -6.56
N LEU A 185 2.13 30.60 -7.61
CA LEU A 185 2.85 29.33 -7.51
C LEU A 185 4.33 29.59 -7.78
N PRO A 186 5.19 29.62 -6.75
CA PRO A 186 6.58 29.93 -6.96
C PRO A 186 7.25 28.70 -7.59
N VAL A 187 7.57 28.80 -8.88
CA VAL A 187 8.17 27.68 -9.63
C VAL A 187 9.66 27.53 -9.29
N TYR A 188 10.37 28.63 -8.99
CA TYR A 188 11.79 28.59 -8.66
C TYR A 188 12.11 27.85 -7.35
N PRO A 189 11.37 27.97 -6.23
CA PRO A 189 11.59 27.18 -5.03
C PRO A 189 11.26 25.70 -5.22
N ALA A 190 10.33 25.36 -6.11
CA ALA A 190 10.06 23.97 -6.49
C ALA A 190 11.30 23.36 -7.17
N ALA A 191 11.94 24.12 -8.08
CA ALA A 191 13.19 23.72 -8.72
C ALA A 191 14.35 23.55 -7.72
N VAL A 192 14.52 24.49 -6.79
CA VAL A 192 15.51 24.38 -5.71
C VAL A 192 15.21 23.17 -4.81
N ALA A 193 13.95 22.96 -4.41
CA ALA A 193 13.54 21.82 -3.61
C ALA A 193 13.81 20.48 -4.31
N ALA A 194 13.59 20.39 -5.62
CA ALA A 194 13.89 19.20 -6.42
C ALA A 194 15.38 18.91 -6.48
N LEU A 195 16.20 19.94 -6.76
CA LEU A 195 17.65 19.87 -6.75
C LEU A 195 18.18 19.39 -5.40
N LEU A 196 17.70 19.98 -4.30
CA LEU A 196 18.08 19.60 -2.94
C LEU A 196 17.60 18.19 -2.56
N THR A 197 16.53 17.69 -3.17
CA THR A 197 16.04 16.31 -2.96
C THR A 197 16.95 15.29 -3.65
N VAL A 198 17.45 15.61 -4.85
CA VAL A 198 18.43 14.76 -5.57
C VAL A 198 19.81 14.82 -4.93
N ALA A 199 20.22 15.99 -4.43
CA ALA A 199 21.53 16.21 -3.82
C ALA A 199 21.79 15.39 -2.53
N GLY A 200 20.78 14.72 -1.98
CA GLY A 200 20.93 13.72 -0.91
C GLY A 200 20.48 14.21 0.48
N PRO A 201 20.58 13.34 1.51
CA PRO A 201 20.07 13.63 2.85
C PRO A 201 20.86 14.73 3.58
N ARG A 202 20.15 15.50 4.41
CA ARG A 202 20.69 16.65 5.18
C ARG A 202 21.81 16.27 6.15
N THR A 203 21.88 15.01 6.58
CA THR A 203 22.81 14.52 7.60
C THR A 203 24.24 14.39 7.09
N ARG A 204 24.44 14.16 5.80
CA ARG A 204 25.77 13.88 5.22
C ARG A 204 26.43 15.12 4.60
N ARG A 205 25.63 16.09 4.14
CA ARG A 205 26.12 17.27 3.41
C ARG A 205 25.64 18.56 4.07
N ARG A 206 26.58 19.28 4.69
CA ARG A 206 26.31 20.54 5.38
C ARG A 206 25.72 21.60 4.45
N THR A 207 26.16 21.67 3.20
CA THR A 207 25.61 22.60 2.20
C THR A 207 24.14 22.33 1.93
N VAL A 208 23.75 21.06 1.74
CA VAL A 208 22.35 20.67 1.51
C VAL A 208 21.47 21.00 2.72
N ALA A 209 21.97 20.74 3.94
CA ALA A 209 21.26 21.11 5.17
C ALA A 209 21.04 22.63 5.26
N TRP A 210 22.08 23.42 5.02
CA TRP A 210 22.02 24.87 5.09
C TRP A 210 21.12 25.46 4.00
N SER A 211 21.21 24.95 2.76
CA SER A 211 20.35 25.34 1.64
C SER A 211 18.87 25.04 1.89
N TRP A 212 18.55 23.93 2.56
CA TRP A 212 17.18 23.63 2.98
C TRP A 212 16.67 24.59 4.05
N ASN A 213 17.51 24.94 5.04
CA ASN A 213 17.16 25.92 6.07
C ASN A 213 16.94 27.30 5.46
N LEU A 214 17.81 27.71 4.53
CA LEU A 214 17.68 28.94 3.78
C LEU A 214 16.39 28.97 2.95
N LEU A 215 16.04 27.87 2.28
CA LEU A 215 14.80 27.73 1.53
C LEU A 215 13.55 27.88 2.43
N PHE A 216 13.53 27.24 3.60
CA PHE A 216 12.41 27.38 4.55
C PHE A 216 12.31 28.78 5.14
N PHE A 217 13.44 29.39 5.48
CA PHE A 217 13.48 30.78 5.95
C PHE A 217 12.94 31.74 4.88
N THR A 218 13.32 31.54 3.62
CA THR A 218 12.79 32.32 2.49
C THR A 218 11.29 32.13 2.33
N PHE A 219 10.76 30.91 2.42
CA PHE A 219 9.32 30.71 2.39
C PHE A 219 8.59 31.42 3.53
N PHE A 220 9.11 31.35 4.75
CA PHE A 220 8.55 32.05 5.89
C PHE A 220 8.48 33.57 5.64
N VAL A 221 9.57 34.15 5.13
CA VAL A 221 9.63 35.57 4.77
C VAL A 221 8.64 35.90 3.64
N LEU A 222 8.57 35.09 2.58
CA LEU A 222 7.66 35.30 1.43
C LEU A 222 6.18 35.24 1.82
N ILE A 223 5.83 34.38 2.78
CA ILE A 223 4.47 34.29 3.34
C ILE A 223 4.15 35.54 4.15
N ILE A 224 5.06 35.98 5.03
CA ILE A 224 4.85 37.19 5.85
C ILE A 224 4.74 38.45 4.97
N THR A 225 5.52 38.51 3.89
CA THR A 225 5.49 39.66 2.98
C THR A 225 4.33 39.60 2.00
N ASN A 226 3.45 38.59 2.09
CA ASN A 226 2.32 38.37 1.21
C ASN A 226 2.75 38.44 -0.27
N THR A 227 3.85 37.77 -0.59
CA THR A 227 4.35 37.60 -1.97
C THR A 227 3.99 36.22 -2.53
N VAL A 228 3.75 35.25 -1.64
CA VAL A 228 3.33 33.89 -1.96
C VAL A 228 2.27 33.44 -0.94
N SER A 229 1.26 32.70 -1.40
CA SER A 229 0.25 32.11 -0.53
C SER A 229 0.81 30.89 0.25
N LEU A 230 0.32 30.67 1.47
CA LEU A 230 0.73 29.51 2.28
C LEU A 230 0.47 28.18 1.54
N PRO A 231 -0.71 27.94 0.92
CA PRO A 231 -0.93 26.75 0.10
C PRO A 231 0.01 26.69 -1.12
N GLY A 232 0.30 27.83 -1.75
CA GLY A 232 1.23 27.91 -2.88
C GLY A 232 2.66 27.48 -2.53
N VAL A 233 3.14 27.81 -1.33
CA VAL A 233 4.44 27.32 -0.80
C VAL A 233 4.44 25.80 -0.65
N PHE A 234 3.39 25.24 -0.04
CA PHE A 234 3.28 23.80 0.16
C PHE A 234 3.20 23.05 -1.18
N VAL A 235 2.41 23.55 -2.12
CA VAL A 235 2.32 22.98 -3.48
C VAL A 235 3.69 23.02 -4.16
N ALA A 236 4.40 24.15 -4.12
CA ALA A 236 5.73 24.27 -4.72
C ALA A 236 6.74 23.28 -4.12
N LEU A 237 6.77 23.14 -2.79
CA LEU A 237 7.61 22.18 -2.10
C LEU A 237 7.31 20.73 -2.49
N LEU A 238 6.03 20.37 -2.54
CA LEU A 238 5.60 19.02 -2.86
C LEU A 238 5.81 18.67 -4.33
N VAL A 239 5.55 19.60 -5.26
CA VAL A 239 5.89 19.46 -6.68
C VAL A 239 7.40 19.29 -6.86
N GLY A 240 8.21 20.08 -6.16
CA GLY A 240 9.66 19.92 -6.16
C GLY A 240 10.10 18.55 -5.64
N ARG A 241 9.46 18.04 -4.58
CA ARG A 241 9.71 16.68 -4.05
C ARG A 241 9.31 15.60 -5.06
N VAL A 242 8.16 15.72 -5.71
CA VAL A 242 7.72 14.79 -6.77
C VAL A 242 8.77 14.73 -7.88
N ALA A 243 9.20 15.88 -8.40
CA ALA A 243 10.23 15.93 -9.44
C ALA A 243 11.56 15.31 -8.99
N GLY A 244 12.05 15.68 -7.80
CA GLY A 244 13.31 15.18 -7.25
C GLY A 244 13.33 13.67 -7.03
N TYR A 245 12.28 13.12 -6.41
CA TYR A 245 12.17 11.66 -6.23
C TYR A 245 11.93 10.92 -7.54
N THR A 246 11.23 11.53 -8.52
CA THR A 246 11.05 10.94 -9.85
C THR A 246 12.40 10.76 -10.55
N VAL A 247 13.25 11.79 -10.55
CA VAL A 247 14.58 11.69 -11.15
C VAL A 247 15.43 10.67 -10.41
N ARG A 248 15.43 10.65 -9.06
CA ARG A 248 16.14 9.61 -8.27
C ARG A 248 15.67 8.19 -8.61
N TYR A 249 14.36 7.98 -8.69
CA TYR A 249 13.78 6.68 -8.99
C TYR A 249 14.12 6.20 -10.41
N VAL A 250 14.04 7.10 -11.42
CA VAL A 250 14.35 6.75 -12.81
C VAL A 250 15.85 6.51 -13.02
N SER A 251 16.69 7.38 -12.46
CA SER A 251 18.15 7.31 -12.60
C SER A 251 18.81 6.21 -11.75
N GLY A 252 18.11 5.73 -10.73
CA GLY A 252 18.61 4.80 -9.72
C GLY A 252 19.58 5.48 -8.76
N VAL A 253 19.47 5.15 -7.47
CA VAL A 253 20.39 5.65 -6.44
C VAL A 253 21.42 4.57 -6.16
N ARG A 254 22.66 4.98 -5.86
CA ARG A 254 23.65 4.05 -5.30
C ARG A 254 23.16 3.59 -3.94
N SER A 255 23.27 2.29 -3.69
CA SER A 255 22.82 1.71 -2.44
C SER A 255 23.61 2.32 -1.27
N GLU A 256 22.92 2.84 -0.25
CA GLU A 256 23.56 3.39 0.95
C GLU A 256 24.01 2.30 1.95
N ARG A 257 23.85 1.02 1.56
CA ARG A 257 24.28 -0.16 2.31
C ARG A 257 25.81 -0.25 2.38
N ALA A 258 26.32 -0.91 3.41
CA ALA A 258 27.74 -1.22 3.53
C ALA A 258 28.15 -2.29 2.50
N PHE A 259 29.11 -1.96 1.65
CA PHE A 259 29.82 -2.86 0.72
C PHE A 259 31.32 -2.73 0.95
N ASP A 260 32.09 -3.76 0.58
CA ASP A 260 33.55 -3.77 0.58
C ASP A 260 34.17 -3.14 1.85
N GLY A 261 34.81 -1.98 1.70
CA GLY A 261 35.46 -1.21 2.77
C GLY A 261 34.56 -0.85 3.95
N ASP A 262 33.31 -0.43 3.68
CA ASP A 262 32.35 -0.12 4.75
C ASP A 262 31.95 -1.40 5.51
N LEU A 263 31.80 -2.53 4.81
CA LEU A 263 31.49 -3.82 5.43
C LEU A 263 32.64 -4.29 6.33
N VAL A 264 33.88 -4.24 5.84
CA VAL A 264 35.08 -4.58 6.63
C VAL A 264 35.23 -3.65 7.83
N THR A 265 34.97 -2.35 7.66
CA THR A 265 34.99 -1.36 8.74
C THR A 265 33.95 -1.69 9.81
N ALA A 266 32.73 -2.08 9.42
CA ALA A 266 31.71 -2.50 10.38
C ALA A 266 32.12 -3.77 11.15
N ILE A 267 32.68 -4.77 10.47
CA ILE A 267 33.19 -6.00 11.10
C ILE A 267 34.31 -5.68 12.10
N ARG A 268 35.25 -4.79 11.74
CA ARG A 268 36.31 -4.32 12.64
C ARG A 268 35.75 -3.59 13.86
N ARG A 269 34.74 -2.75 13.68
CA ARG A 269 34.01 -2.09 14.78
C ARG A 269 33.27 -3.09 15.68
N ALA A 270 32.85 -4.23 15.15
CA ALA A 270 32.29 -5.33 15.94
C ALA A 270 33.35 -6.10 16.75
N GLY A 271 34.64 -5.77 16.59
CA GLY A 271 35.76 -6.37 17.34
C GLY A 271 36.48 -7.50 16.61
N PHE A 272 36.28 -7.66 15.30
CA PHE A 272 36.85 -8.77 14.51
C PHE A 272 37.83 -8.28 13.44
N THR A 273 38.90 -9.04 13.20
CA THR A 273 39.84 -8.82 12.10
C THR A 273 39.62 -9.89 11.03
N PRO A 274 38.82 -9.61 9.99
CA PRO A 274 38.59 -10.57 8.91
C PRO A 274 39.84 -10.71 8.04
N SER A 275 40.10 -11.90 7.51
CA SER A 275 41.04 -12.14 6.40
C SER A 275 40.30 -12.28 5.07
N VAL A 276 39.16 -12.99 5.10
CA VAL A 276 38.31 -13.22 3.93
C VAL A 276 36.84 -13.08 4.34
N VAL A 277 36.04 -12.41 3.51
CA VAL A 277 34.59 -12.24 3.69
C VAL A 277 33.88 -12.59 2.39
N VAL A 278 32.99 -13.57 2.42
CA VAL A 278 32.32 -14.10 1.21
C VAL A 278 30.82 -14.05 1.39
N ARG A 279 30.10 -13.56 0.38
CA ARG A 279 28.65 -13.54 0.32
C ARG A 279 28.08 -14.97 0.30
N VAL A 280 27.22 -15.30 1.25
CA VAL A 280 26.51 -16.59 1.26
C VAL A 280 25.38 -16.57 0.25
N ARG A 281 25.27 -17.62 -0.58
CA ARG A 281 24.25 -17.77 -1.63
C ARG A 281 23.73 -19.20 -1.70
N ASP A 282 22.46 -19.34 -2.08
CA ASP A 282 21.85 -20.62 -2.41
C ASP A 282 22.14 -20.97 -3.87
N LEU A 283 23.33 -21.53 -4.10
CA LEU A 283 23.77 -21.90 -5.44
C LEU A 283 22.99 -23.08 -6.04
N SER A 284 21.97 -23.63 -5.36
CA SER A 284 21.03 -24.57 -5.97
C SER A 284 20.01 -23.88 -6.90
N ASP A 285 19.77 -22.58 -6.71
CA ASP A 285 18.93 -21.75 -7.58
C ASP A 285 19.76 -21.19 -8.74
N ASP A 286 19.36 -21.52 -9.98
CA ASP A 286 20.03 -21.06 -11.20
C ASP A 286 20.13 -19.52 -11.28
N ALA A 287 19.15 -18.81 -10.74
CA ALA A 287 19.16 -17.35 -10.72
C ALA A 287 20.21 -16.81 -9.74
N GLU A 288 20.36 -17.43 -8.56
CA GLU A 288 21.39 -17.03 -7.61
C GLU A 288 22.79 -17.40 -8.08
N ARG A 289 22.93 -18.56 -8.75
CA ARG A 289 24.18 -19.01 -9.37
C ARG A 289 24.65 -18.05 -10.47
N ALA A 290 23.77 -17.66 -11.39
CA ALA A 290 24.09 -16.70 -12.44
C ALA A 290 24.55 -15.33 -11.91
N VAL A 291 24.04 -14.91 -10.74
CA VAL A 291 24.51 -13.67 -10.10
C VAL A 291 25.86 -13.91 -9.41
N ALA A 292 26.07 -15.07 -8.78
CA ALA A 292 27.34 -15.43 -8.13
C ALA A 292 28.52 -15.45 -9.11
N GLU A 293 28.29 -15.88 -10.36
CA GLU A 293 29.27 -15.82 -11.45
C GLU A 293 29.79 -14.40 -11.72
N THR A 294 29.00 -13.37 -11.36
CA THR A 294 29.35 -11.96 -11.60
C THR A 294 29.94 -11.25 -10.37
N ASP A 295 30.13 -11.96 -9.24
CA ASP A 295 30.61 -11.35 -7.99
C ASP A 295 32.09 -10.90 -8.13
N PRO A 296 32.41 -9.60 -7.98
CA PRO A 296 33.80 -9.14 -7.93
C PRO A 296 34.53 -9.58 -6.66
N ILE A 297 35.86 -9.63 -6.77
CA ILE A 297 36.79 -9.74 -5.64
C ILE A 297 37.38 -8.36 -5.37
N SER A 298 37.19 -7.86 -4.15
CA SER A 298 37.76 -6.59 -3.68
C SER A 298 38.82 -6.86 -2.61
N ASP A 299 40.02 -6.31 -2.77
CA ASP A 299 41.04 -6.29 -1.71
C ASP A 299 40.96 -4.95 -0.96
N VAL A 300 40.72 -5.04 0.36
CA VAL A 300 40.41 -3.90 1.23
C VAL A 300 41.53 -3.70 2.27
N ALA A 301 42.06 -2.48 2.35
CA ALA A 301 43.13 -2.11 3.28
C ALA A 301 42.66 -1.94 4.74
N ALA A 302 43.63 -1.71 5.62
CA ALA A 302 43.41 -1.49 7.06
C ALA A 302 42.53 -0.27 7.37
N ASP A 303 42.61 0.76 6.54
CA ASP A 303 41.83 2.00 6.63
C ASP A 303 40.44 1.92 5.95
N GLY A 304 40.14 0.79 5.31
CA GLY A 304 38.89 0.55 4.59
C GLY A 304 38.91 1.02 3.13
N GLU A 305 40.05 1.48 2.60
CA GLU A 305 40.18 1.79 1.18
C GLU A 305 40.22 0.50 0.34
N VAL A 306 39.50 0.49 -0.79
CA VAL A 306 39.55 -0.61 -1.76
C VAL A 306 40.79 -0.42 -2.64
N VAL A 307 41.78 -1.30 -2.48
CA VAL A 307 43.08 -1.22 -3.16
C VAL A 307 43.00 -1.81 -4.56
N ALA A 308 42.26 -2.91 -4.71
CA ALA A 308 42.02 -3.56 -5.99
C ALA A 308 40.60 -4.12 -6.04
N ALA A 309 39.98 -4.09 -7.22
CA ALA A 309 38.71 -4.77 -7.49
C ALA A 309 38.86 -5.50 -8.83
N LEU A 310 38.78 -6.82 -8.79
CA LEU A 310 38.96 -7.70 -9.95
C LEU A 310 37.69 -8.51 -10.18
N HIS A 311 37.23 -8.58 -11.42
CA HIS A 311 36.20 -9.53 -11.81
C HIS A 311 36.89 -10.79 -12.35
N VAL A 312 36.53 -11.96 -11.80
CA VAL A 312 37.06 -13.26 -12.23
C VAL A 312 35.93 -14.02 -12.89
N ASP A 313 36.08 -14.31 -14.18
CA ASP A 313 35.11 -15.14 -14.90
C ASP A 313 35.07 -16.56 -14.32
N PRO A 314 33.89 -17.20 -14.23
CA PRO A 314 33.75 -18.54 -13.69
C PRO A 314 34.47 -19.57 -14.59
N VAL A 315 35.05 -20.60 -13.96
CA VAL A 315 35.95 -21.56 -14.64
C VAL A 315 35.32 -22.95 -14.64
N HIS A 316 35.57 -23.74 -15.69
CA HIS A 316 35.17 -25.15 -15.72
C HIS A 316 36.11 -25.98 -14.85
N ARG A 317 35.57 -26.72 -13.88
CA ARG A 317 36.34 -27.62 -13.00
C ARG A 317 36.13 -29.07 -13.42
N ASP A 318 37.20 -29.85 -13.48
CA ASP A 318 37.13 -31.28 -13.83
C ASP A 318 36.14 -32.03 -12.92
N GLY A 319 35.12 -32.62 -13.53
CA GLY A 319 34.04 -33.34 -12.84
C GLY A 319 32.83 -32.49 -12.43
N ALA A 320 32.86 -31.16 -12.62
CA ALA A 320 31.70 -30.30 -12.43
C ALA A 320 30.85 -30.22 -13.71
N GLU A 321 29.53 -30.38 -13.60
CA GLU A 321 28.61 -30.25 -14.74
C GLU A 321 28.44 -28.80 -15.22
N HIS A 322 28.87 -27.81 -14.43
CA HIS A 322 28.67 -26.38 -14.66
C HIS A 322 29.97 -25.58 -14.42
N LEU A 323 29.98 -24.30 -14.83
CA LEU A 323 31.06 -23.37 -14.50
C LEU A 323 31.01 -23.03 -13.01
N VAL A 324 32.17 -23.09 -12.35
CA VAL A 324 32.31 -22.85 -10.91
C VAL A 324 32.67 -21.38 -10.69
N SER A 325 31.87 -20.68 -9.89
CA SER A 325 32.12 -19.27 -9.52
C SER A 325 33.09 -19.15 -8.34
N VAL A 326 33.71 -17.98 -8.17
CA VAL A 326 34.57 -17.71 -7.00
C VAL A 326 33.80 -17.87 -5.70
N THR A 327 32.52 -17.51 -5.66
CA THR A 327 31.67 -17.68 -4.48
C THR A 327 31.46 -19.15 -4.13
N GLU A 328 31.39 -20.03 -5.14
CA GLU A 328 31.24 -21.48 -5.01
C GLU A 328 32.55 -22.17 -4.58
N ASP A 329 33.68 -21.74 -5.13
CA ASP A 329 35.01 -22.28 -4.84
C ASP A 329 35.74 -21.55 -3.72
N ALA A 330 35.09 -20.57 -3.07
CA ALA A 330 35.63 -19.86 -1.91
C ALA A 330 35.71 -20.82 -0.72
N SER A 331 36.73 -21.68 -0.78
CA SER A 331 37.16 -22.55 0.28
C SER A 331 38.54 -22.12 0.76
N ILE A 332 38.74 -22.05 2.07
CA ILE A 332 40.09 -21.77 2.58
C ILE A 332 41.00 -22.94 2.22
N ALA A 333 42.20 -22.66 1.72
CA ALA A 333 43.25 -23.65 1.58
C ALA A 333 43.44 -24.39 2.93
N PRO A 334 43.27 -25.72 2.99
CA PRO A 334 43.28 -26.49 4.25
C PRO A 334 44.50 -26.24 5.14
N ASP A 335 45.61 -25.80 4.56
CA ASP A 335 46.86 -25.49 5.24
C ASP A 335 46.77 -24.33 6.25
N LEU A 336 45.79 -23.43 6.09
CA LEU A 336 45.53 -22.31 7.01
C LEU A 336 44.64 -22.70 8.21
N LEU A 337 44.06 -23.91 8.20
CA LEU A 337 43.30 -24.44 9.33
C LEU A 337 44.26 -25.15 10.32
N PRO A 338 43.98 -25.07 11.65
CA PRO A 338 44.61 -25.93 12.64
C PRO A 338 44.58 -27.41 12.22
N ALA A 339 45.65 -28.16 12.48
CA ALA A 339 45.83 -29.52 11.98
C ALA A 339 44.69 -30.50 12.36
N ASP A 340 43.95 -30.21 13.44
CA ASP A 340 42.79 -30.97 13.92
C ASP A 340 41.47 -30.68 13.18
N ARG A 341 41.43 -29.64 12.33
CA ARG A 341 40.21 -29.18 11.62
C ARG A 341 40.33 -29.16 10.10
N ARG A 342 41.45 -29.60 9.54
CA ARG A 342 41.71 -29.55 8.08
C ARG A 342 40.79 -30.45 7.25
N ASP A 343 40.25 -31.49 7.87
CA ASP A 343 39.46 -32.54 7.19
C ASP A 343 37.93 -32.34 7.33
N ASP A 344 37.46 -31.26 7.99
CA ASP A 344 36.02 -30.99 8.12
C ASP A 344 35.51 -30.07 6.98
N PRO A 345 34.74 -30.61 6.01
CA PRO A 345 34.22 -29.83 4.88
C PRO A 345 33.25 -28.71 5.30
N ALA A 346 32.65 -28.77 6.50
CA ALA A 346 31.75 -27.72 7.00
C ALA A 346 32.48 -26.41 7.36
N ASP A 347 33.76 -26.50 7.71
CA ASP A 347 34.59 -25.34 8.09
C ASP A 347 35.31 -24.70 6.90
N THR A 348 35.36 -25.39 5.75
CA THR A 348 36.10 -24.92 4.57
C THR A 348 35.22 -24.18 3.57
N THR A 349 33.91 -24.41 3.51
CA THR A 349 33.04 -23.84 2.46
C THR A 349 32.37 -22.51 2.87
N SER A 350 32.19 -21.60 1.92
CA SER A 350 31.53 -20.30 2.13
C SER A 350 30.01 -20.41 2.33
N SER A 351 29.37 -21.38 1.67
CA SER A 351 27.91 -21.50 1.54
C SER A 351 27.44 -22.92 1.92
N ASP A 352 27.66 -23.29 3.17
CA ASP A 352 27.15 -24.54 3.73
C ASP A 352 25.64 -24.48 4.00
N ALA A 353 25.04 -25.63 4.30
CA ALA A 353 23.59 -25.76 4.47
C ALA A 353 23.03 -24.84 5.58
N ALA A 354 23.76 -24.64 6.69
CA ALA A 354 23.31 -23.78 7.78
C ALA A 354 23.33 -22.30 7.39
N ALA A 355 24.38 -21.85 6.69
CA ALA A 355 24.47 -20.47 6.25
C ALA A 355 23.46 -20.13 5.14
N ILE A 356 23.20 -21.08 4.23
CA ILE A 356 22.13 -20.95 3.22
C ILE A 356 20.75 -20.85 3.91
N ALA A 357 20.51 -21.67 4.94
CA ALA A 357 19.27 -21.58 5.71
C ALA A 357 19.12 -20.20 6.38
N LEU A 358 20.19 -19.67 6.96
CA LEU A 358 20.22 -18.33 7.55
C LEU A 358 19.94 -17.22 6.52
N SER A 359 20.44 -17.36 5.28
CA SER A 359 20.20 -16.40 4.20
C SER A 359 18.76 -16.44 3.67
N ARG A 360 18.12 -17.62 3.70
CA ARG A 360 16.70 -17.81 3.32
C ARG A 360 15.72 -17.44 4.44
N ALA A 361 16.11 -17.64 5.70
CA ALA A 361 15.25 -17.45 6.87
C ALA A 361 14.83 -15.97 7.08
N GLY A 362 15.71 -15.04 6.71
CA GLY A 362 15.49 -13.60 6.87
C GLY A 362 15.79 -12.81 5.62
N ASP A 363 15.23 -11.60 5.54
CA ASP A 363 15.51 -10.64 4.45
C ASP A 363 16.87 -9.93 4.63
N SER A 364 17.88 -10.62 5.19
CA SER A 364 19.17 -10.04 5.60
C SER A 364 20.32 -10.54 4.73
N ARG A 365 21.37 -9.73 4.64
CA ARG A 365 22.57 -10.11 3.91
C ARG A 365 23.50 -10.96 4.80
N VAL A 366 23.66 -12.25 4.51
CA VAL A 366 24.59 -13.15 5.21
C VAL A 366 25.94 -13.27 4.49
N TYR A 367 27.04 -13.27 5.25
CA TYR A 367 28.41 -13.49 4.76
C TYR A 367 29.12 -14.51 5.64
N ALA A 368 29.95 -15.35 5.05
CA ALA A 368 30.94 -16.16 5.75
C ALA A 368 32.20 -15.30 5.96
N MET A 369 32.58 -15.08 7.21
CA MET A 369 33.81 -14.40 7.58
C MET A 369 34.81 -15.41 8.12
N PHE A 370 36.02 -15.33 7.60
CA PHE A 370 37.16 -16.07 8.09
C PHE A 370 38.14 -15.14 8.80
N THR A 371 38.71 -15.62 9.89
CA THR A 371 39.70 -14.91 10.69
C THR A 371 41.10 -15.46 10.40
N PRO A 372 42.17 -14.69 10.68
CA PRO A 372 43.56 -15.17 10.56
C PRO A 372 43.86 -16.45 11.35
N TYR A 373 43.04 -16.77 12.36
CA TYR A 373 43.17 -17.97 13.19
C TYR A 373 42.43 -19.19 12.62
N GLY A 374 41.92 -19.11 11.39
CA GLY A 374 41.20 -20.21 10.73
C GLY A 374 39.80 -20.44 11.29
N VAL A 375 39.25 -19.51 12.07
CA VAL A 375 37.92 -19.65 12.67
C VAL A 375 36.88 -18.97 11.77
N ARG A 376 35.89 -19.75 11.31
CA ARG A 376 34.74 -19.27 10.56
C ARG A 376 33.65 -18.67 11.46
N ARG A 377 33.03 -17.59 11.00
CA ARG A 377 31.91 -16.90 11.63
C ARG A 377 30.89 -16.46 10.59
N ASP A 378 29.62 -16.41 10.99
CA ASP A 378 28.56 -15.90 10.13
C ASP A 378 28.31 -14.43 10.45
N VAL A 379 28.24 -13.61 9.42
CA VAL A 379 28.05 -12.16 9.50
C VAL A 379 26.71 -11.81 8.87
N VAL A 380 25.76 -11.37 9.69
CA VAL A 380 24.43 -10.96 9.26
C VAL A 380 24.37 -9.44 9.18
N VAL A 381 24.07 -8.92 8.00
CA VAL A 381 24.01 -7.49 7.70
C VAL A 381 22.56 -7.08 7.48
N LEU A 382 22.10 -6.15 8.33
CA LEU A 382 20.78 -5.53 8.28
C LEU A 382 20.88 -4.18 7.57
N ASP A 383 20.06 -3.96 6.54
CA ASP A 383 20.12 -2.77 5.68
C ASP A 383 18.94 -1.81 5.91
N GLY A 384 19.21 -0.50 5.99
CA GLY A 384 18.22 0.54 6.33
C GLY A 384 17.17 0.81 5.27
N ASP A 385 17.50 0.59 3.99
CA ASP A 385 16.63 0.87 2.84
C ASP A 385 15.36 -0.01 2.78
N ARG A 386 15.35 -1.13 3.51
CA ARG A 386 14.20 -2.05 3.63
C ARG A 386 13.20 -1.64 4.72
N VAL A 387 13.56 -0.73 5.62
CA VAL A 387 12.72 -0.31 6.77
C VAL A 387 11.44 0.41 6.30
N VAL A 388 11.52 1.17 5.20
CA VAL A 388 10.40 1.99 4.69
C VAL A 388 9.28 1.15 4.08
N VAL A 389 9.60 0.12 3.28
CA VAL A 389 8.60 -0.83 2.74
C VAL A 389 8.00 -1.69 3.85
N GLY A 390 8.83 -2.07 4.82
CA GLY A 390 8.39 -2.74 6.04
C GLY A 390 7.40 -1.90 6.84
N PHE A 391 7.58 -0.57 6.93
CA PHE A 391 6.67 0.31 7.67
C PHE A 391 5.24 0.29 7.12
N LEU A 392 5.05 0.40 5.79
CA LEU A 392 3.70 0.38 5.19
C LEU A 392 3.00 -0.96 5.37
N THR A 393 3.71 -2.06 5.13
CA THR A 393 3.15 -3.40 5.29
C THR A 393 2.81 -3.69 6.76
N ARG A 394 3.59 -3.14 7.71
CA ARG A 394 3.32 -3.20 9.15
C ARG A 394 2.17 -2.29 9.57
N LEU A 395 2.08 -1.06 9.08
CA LEU A 395 0.95 -0.15 9.33
C LEU A 395 -0.36 -0.77 8.82
N TRP A 396 -0.33 -1.36 7.63
CA TRP A 396 -1.46 -2.10 7.07
C TRP A 396 -1.85 -3.31 7.93
N ARG A 397 -0.87 -4.09 8.40
CA ARG A 397 -1.11 -5.21 9.33
C ARG A 397 -1.65 -4.73 10.68
N ALA A 398 -1.15 -3.65 11.24
CA ALA A 398 -1.60 -3.08 12.51
C ALA A 398 -3.04 -2.53 12.42
N LEU A 399 -3.43 -1.98 11.27
CA LEU A 399 -4.80 -1.56 11.01
C LEU A 399 -5.76 -2.76 10.87
N ARG A 400 -5.28 -3.88 10.30
CA ARG A 400 -6.11 -5.04 9.98
C ARG A 400 -6.18 -6.10 11.08
N LEU A 401 -5.11 -6.33 11.86
CA LEU A 401 -4.99 -7.43 12.82
C LEU A 401 -5.19 -6.96 14.26
N ARG A 402 -5.82 -7.78 15.10
CA ARG A 402 -6.04 -7.55 16.54
C ARG A 402 -4.99 -8.31 17.34
N GLY A 403 -4.42 -7.70 18.38
CA GLY A 403 -3.50 -8.37 19.32
C GLY A 403 -2.06 -8.58 18.83
N VAL A 404 -1.77 -8.33 17.56
CA VAL A 404 -0.40 -8.36 17.01
C VAL A 404 0.22 -6.96 17.16
N GLU A 405 0.57 -6.60 18.39
CA GLU A 405 1.34 -5.38 18.68
C GLU A 405 2.78 -5.55 18.19
N GLY A 406 3.01 -5.39 16.89
CA GLY A 406 4.35 -5.08 16.41
C GLY A 406 4.71 -3.70 16.91
N ARG A 407 5.50 -3.61 18.00
CA ARG A 407 6.04 -2.33 18.48
C ARG A 407 6.73 -1.61 17.30
N ASN A 408 6.27 -0.41 16.98
CA ASN A 408 6.77 0.40 15.86
C ASN A 408 8.22 0.83 16.11
N THR A 409 9.20 0.03 15.72
CA THR A 409 10.60 0.45 15.68
C THR A 409 10.86 1.19 14.37
N ILE A 410 11.14 2.50 14.46
CA ILE A 410 11.29 3.41 13.32
C ILE A 410 12.75 3.45 12.81
N ASN A 411 13.71 2.91 13.57
CA ASN A 411 15.15 3.03 13.31
C ASN A 411 15.85 1.68 13.13
N LEU A 412 16.75 1.57 12.14
CA LEU A 412 17.56 0.37 11.86
C LEU A 412 18.39 -0.07 13.08
N ARG A 413 19.01 0.89 13.77
CA ARG A 413 19.76 0.63 15.01
C ARG A 413 18.90 -0.08 16.05
N SER A 414 17.67 0.40 16.26
CA SER A 414 16.74 -0.22 17.22
C SER A 414 16.32 -1.63 16.82
N VAL A 415 16.29 -1.95 15.52
CA VAL A 415 16.07 -3.32 15.03
C VAL A 415 17.26 -4.20 15.38
N ALA A 416 18.48 -3.73 15.12
CA ALA A 416 19.71 -4.45 15.44
C ALA A 416 19.90 -4.67 16.96
N GLU A 417 19.67 -3.64 17.78
CA GLU A 417 19.72 -3.72 19.24
C GLU A 417 18.70 -4.73 19.78
N ARG A 418 17.49 -4.76 19.21
CA ARG A 418 16.46 -5.73 19.57
C ARG A 418 16.85 -7.15 19.18
N ASN A 419 17.33 -7.34 17.95
CA ASN A 419 17.79 -8.66 17.48
C ASN A 419 18.92 -9.16 18.40
N ALA A 420 19.88 -8.30 18.73
CA ALA A 420 20.95 -8.62 19.65
C ALA A 420 20.45 -9.01 21.04
N LEU A 421 19.54 -8.22 21.62
CA LEU A 421 18.96 -8.51 22.93
C LEU A 421 18.23 -9.87 22.93
N LEU A 422 17.51 -10.19 21.86
CA LEU A 422 16.82 -11.47 21.69
C LEU A 422 17.81 -12.64 21.55
N SER A 423 18.84 -12.50 20.72
CA SER A 423 19.87 -13.53 20.57
C SER A 423 20.59 -13.79 21.90
N TYR A 424 20.99 -12.74 22.63
CA TYR A 424 21.59 -12.88 23.96
C TYR A 424 20.62 -13.52 24.96
N ALA A 425 19.35 -13.13 24.95
CA ALA A 425 18.33 -13.71 25.84
C ALA A 425 18.08 -15.19 25.53
N ALA A 426 18.02 -15.58 24.25
CA ALA A 426 17.85 -16.96 23.82
C ALA A 426 19.05 -17.83 24.23
N THR A 427 20.29 -17.35 24.02
CA THR A 427 21.49 -18.04 24.51
C THR A 427 21.48 -18.16 26.03
N ALA A 428 21.13 -17.09 26.76
CA ALA A 428 21.08 -17.09 28.22
C ALA A 428 19.97 -18.01 28.78
N ALA A 429 18.88 -18.20 28.04
CA ALA A 429 17.82 -19.15 28.36
C ALA A 429 18.22 -20.61 28.14
N GLY A 430 19.39 -20.87 27.53
CA GLY A 430 19.84 -22.22 27.19
C GLY A 430 19.21 -22.78 25.92
N VAL A 431 18.59 -21.93 25.10
CA VAL A 431 18.12 -22.32 23.77
C VAL A 431 19.34 -22.49 22.87
N ARG A 432 19.40 -23.60 22.13
CA ARG A 432 20.45 -23.84 21.14
C ARG A 432 20.28 -22.88 19.97
N THR A 433 21.09 -21.84 19.97
CA THR A 433 21.11 -20.79 18.95
C THR A 433 22.54 -20.27 18.79
N PRO A 434 22.98 -19.87 17.59
CA PRO A 434 24.31 -19.31 17.38
C PRO A 434 24.56 -18.13 18.31
N ARG A 435 25.67 -18.15 19.06
CA ARG A 435 25.96 -17.06 19.98
C ARG A 435 26.32 -15.80 19.19
N LEU A 436 25.63 -14.70 19.49
CA LEU A 436 26.03 -13.39 18.98
C LEU A 436 27.32 -12.95 19.69
N LEU A 437 28.35 -12.61 18.90
CA LEU A 437 29.67 -12.28 19.40
C LEU A 437 29.99 -10.79 19.35
N GLY A 438 29.49 -10.08 18.35
CA GLY A 438 29.76 -8.65 18.17
C GLY A 438 28.75 -7.95 17.28
N ILE A 439 28.66 -6.63 17.43
CA ILE A 439 27.79 -5.77 16.62
C ILE A 439 28.61 -4.57 16.14
N GLY A 440 28.52 -4.27 14.86
CA GLY A 440 29.16 -3.15 14.22
C GLY A 440 28.19 -2.33 13.39
N GLU A 441 28.61 -1.14 13.01
CA GLU A 441 27.84 -0.23 12.16
C GLU A 441 28.77 0.51 11.22
N ALA A 442 28.40 0.53 9.95
CA ALA A 442 28.99 1.38 8.94
C ALA A 442 27.95 1.69 7.86
N ALA A 443 28.07 2.84 7.21
CA ALA A 443 27.09 3.35 6.26
C ALA A 443 25.65 3.29 6.82
N ASP A 444 24.66 2.82 6.05
CA ASP A 444 23.27 2.57 6.49
C ASP A 444 23.01 1.07 6.76
N SER A 445 24.01 0.39 7.33
CA SER A 445 23.93 -1.04 7.66
C SER A 445 24.40 -1.33 9.09
N MET A 446 23.72 -2.26 9.75
CA MET A 446 24.13 -2.84 11.03
C MET A 446 24.64 -4.26 10.79
N VAL A 447 25.79 -4.60 11.36
CA VAL A 447 26.45 -5.89 11.19
C VAL A 447 26.41 -6.66 12.50
N LEU A 448 25.94 -7.91 12.46
CA LEU A 448 25.90 -8.82 13.59
C LEU A 448 26.80 -10.01 13.27
N VAL A 449 27.84 -10.22 14.08
CA VAL A 449 28.79 -11.33 13.94
C VAL A 449 28.43 -12.42 14.93
N GLN A 450 28.14 -13.62 14.46
CA GLN A 450 27.73 -14.75 15.28
C GLN A 450 28.56 -16.01 15.01
N GLU A 451 28.47 -16.99 15.91
CA GLU A 451 29.04 -18.32 15.71
C GLU A 451 28.43 -18.99 14.48
N HIS A 452 29.21 -19.87 13.85
CA HIS A 452 28.74 -20.68 12.74
C HIS A 452 28.18 -22.02 13.25
N SER A 453 26.99 -22.42 12.80
CA SER A 453 26.38 -23.71 13.12
C SER A 453 26.88 -24.83 12.20
N ALA A 454 28.15 -25.20 12.36
CA ALA A 454 28.80 -26.22 11.54
C ALA A 454 28.01 -27.54 11.51
N GLY A 455 27.85 -28.12 10.32
CA GLY A 455 27.21 -29.43 10.12
C GLY A 455 25.69 -29.46 10.34
N ALA A 456 25.04 -28.31 10.53
CA ALA A 456 23.58 -28.24 10.69
C ALA A 456 22.86 -28.07 9.35
N VAL A 457 21.73 -28.77 9.18
CA VAL A 457 20.90 -28.73 7.97
C VAL A 457 19.50 -28.25 8.30
N SER A 458 18.94 -27.39 7.45
CA SER A 458 17.56 -26.89 7.62
C SER A 458 16.53 -28.03 7.58
N LEU A 459 15.41 -27.88 8.29
CA LEU A 459 14.25 -28.79 8.11
C LEU A 459 13.74 -28.82 6.67
N ARG A 460 14.05 -27.78 5.88
CA ARG A 460 13.69 -27.72 4.48
C ARG A 460 14.42 -28.77 3.64
N ASP A 461 15.71 -28.93 3.89
CA ASP A 461 16.62 -29.74 3.09
C ASP A 461 16.96 -31.09 3.76
N LEU A 462 16.48 -31.28 5.00
CA LEU A 462 16.66 -32.52 5.74
C LEU A 462 15.84 -33.68 5.12
N PRO A 463 16.46 -34.84 4.82
CA PRO A 463 15.75 -36.04 4.38
C PRO A 463 14.72 -36.51 5.42
N ALA A 464 13.57 -37.00 4.95
CA ALA A 464 12.46 -37.40 5.82
C ALA A 464 12.83 -38.53 6.80
N GLU A 465 13.80 -39.37 6.45
CA GLU A 465 14.29 -40.48 7.27
C GLU A 465 15.05 -39.99 8.51
N ARG A 466 15.68 -38.81 8.43
CA ARG A 466 16.40 -38.19 9.57
C ARG A 466 15.47 -37.48 10.55
N LEU A 467 14.20 -37.27 10.19
CA LEU A 467 13.18 -36.74 11.10
C LEU A 467 12.59 -37.85 11.98
N THR A 468 13.37 -38.30 12.96
CA THR A 468 12.94 -39.27 13.97
C THR A 468 12.07 -38.60 15.04
N ASP A 469 11.36 -39.41 15.84
CA ASP A 469 10.51 -38.89 16.93
C ASP A 469 11.37 -38.20 18.02
N GLU A 470 12.61 -38.63 18.21
CA GLU A 470 13.58 -37.96 19.10
C GLU A 470 13.92 -36.54 18.63
N VAL A 471 14.09 -36.33 17.32
CA VAL A 471 14.31 -35.00 16.73
C VAL A 471 13.07 -34.12 16.93
N LEU A 472 11.87 -34.67 16.72
CA LEU A 472 10.61 -33.94 16.95
C LEU A 472 10.46 -33.53 18.42
N ALA A 473 10.76 -34.44 19.36
CA ALA A 473 10.73 -34.14 20.79
C ALA A 473 11.73 -33.04 21.16
N GLU A 474 12.92 -33.09 20.58
CA GLU A 474 13.95 -32.07 20.80
C GLU A 474 13.57 -30.70 20.22
N VAL A 475 12.92 -30.64 19.04
CA VAL A 475 12.35 -29.41 18.47
C VAL A 475 11.37 -28.76 19.46
N TRP A 476 10.45 -29.54 20.04
CA TRP A 476 9.50 -29.04 21.03
C TRP A 476 10.20 -28.61 22.33
N ARG A 477 11.23 -29.33 22.77
CA ARG A 477 12.00 -28.99 23.97
C ARG A 477 12.70 -27.64 23.82
N GLN A 478 13.30 -27.35 22.67
CA GLN A 478 13.92 -26.05 22.39
C GLN A 478 12.91 -24.91 22.43
N LEU A 479 11.75 -25.09 21.79
CA LEU A 479 10.68 -24.07 21.81
C LEU A 479 10.15 -23.81 23.22
N ARG A 480 9.95 -24.88 24.02
CA ARG A 480 9.53 -24.76 25.42
C ARG A 480 10.57 -24.06 26.29
N THR A 481 11.85 -24.30 26.04
CA THR A 481 12.96 -23.62 26.74
C THR A 481 12.93 -22.12 26.47
N ALA A 482 12.64 -21.71 25.23
CA ALA A 482 12.44 -20.30 24.90
C ALA A 482 11.20 -19.72 25.61
N HIS A 483 10.07 -20.43 25.54
CA HIS A 483 8.79 -19.99 26.10
C HIS A 483 8.82 -19.87 27.63
N SER A 484 9.52 -20.76 28.33
CA SER A 484 9.68 -20.71 29.80
C SER A 484 10.53 -19.52 30.25
N ALA A 485 11.46 -19.05 29.41
CA ALA A 485 12.20 -17.81 29.60
C ALA A 485 11.42 -16.55 29.18
N GLY A 486 10.15 -16.69 28.78
CA GLY A 486 9.31 -15.58 28.34
C GLY A 486 9.63 -15.06 26.94
N LEU A 487 10.29 -15.87 26.11
CA LEU A 487 10.61 -15.55 24.71
C LEU A 487 9.57 -16.15 23.76
N ALA A 488 9.34 -15.50 22.62
CA ALA A 488 8.58 -16.05 21.51
C ALA A 488 9.31 -15.74 20.20
N HIS A 489 9.29 -16.67 19.24
CA HIS A 489 10.02 -16.59 17.99
C HIS A 489 9.26 -15.82 16.90
N ARG A 490 7.94 -16.02 16.81
CA ARG A 490 6.98 -15.34 15.92
C ARG A 490 7.10 -15.61 14.42
N ALA A 491 8.22 -16.19 13.99
CA ALA A 491 8.49 -16.52 12.60
C ALA A 491 9.12 -17.92 12.46
N LEU A 492 8.49 -18.96 12.99
CA LEU A 492 9.00 -20.34 12.85
C LEU A 492 8.78 -20.86 11.43
N THR A 493 9.88 -21.11 10.71
CA THR A 493 9.91 -21.58 9.32
C THR A 493 10.86 -22.77 9.16
N SER A 494 10.81 -23.43 8.00
CA SER A 494 11.68 -24.60 7.71
C SER A 494 13.16 -24.25 7.70
N ASP A 495 13.52 -23.00 7.39
CA ASP A 495 14.91 -22.52 7.32
C ASP A 495 15.43 -22.01 8.68
N VAL A 496 14.54 -21.77 9.66
CA VAL A 496 14.90 -21.33 11.02
C VAL A 496 15.34 -22.49 11.92
N LEU A 497 14.76 -23.67 11.70
CA LEU A 497 15.06 -24.87 12.46
C LEU A 497 16.15 -25.67 11.75
N LEU A 498 17.30 -25.81 12.40
CA LEU A 498 18.42 -26.58 11.89
C LEU A 498 18.62 -27.83 12.73
N VAL A 499 18.99 -28.93 12.09
CA VAL A 499 19.31 -30.22 12.73
C VAL A 499 20.78 -30.53 12.45
N GLY A 500 21.57 -30.63 13.51
CA GLY A 500 22.98 -31.00 13.45
C GLY A 500 23.20 -32.49 13.27
N GLU A 501 24.33 -32.87 12.68
CA GLU A 501 24.81 -34.25 12.69
C GLU A 501 25.35 -34.59 14.09
N SER A 502 24.56 -35.32 14.88
CA SER A 502 24.96 -35.66 16.23
C SER A 502 26.07 -36.72 16.24
N THR A 503 27.22 -36.38 16.82
CA THR A 503 28.23 -37.35 17.27
C THR A 503 27.92 -37.91 18.67
N ALA A 504 26.95 -37.32 19.38
CA ALA A 504 26.51 -37.73 20.71
C ALA A 504 25.19 -38.54 20.69
N SER A 505 24.83 -39.13 21.82
CA SER A 505 23.65 -40.00 21.96
C SER A 505 22.27 -39.30 21.91
N ALA A 506 22.20 -38.02 21.54
CA ALA A 506 20.95 -37.25 21.49
C ALA A 506 20.96 -36.25 20.31
N PRO A 507 19.82 -36.01 19.65
CA PRO A 507 19.74 -35.11 18.50
C PRO A 507 20.04 -33.65 18.88
N GLU A 508 20.70 -32.94 17.95
CA GLU A 508 20.99 -31.51 18.07
C GLU A 508 20.06 -30.71 17.18
N VAL A 509 19.20 -29.89 17.80
CA VAL A 509 18.29 -28.99 17.09
C VAL A 509 18.57 -27.56 17.52
N TRP A 510 18.68 -26.68 16.53
CA TRP A 510 18.98 -25.27 16.69
C TRP A 510 17.77 -24.43 16.25
N ILE A 511 17.48 -23.36 16.98
CA ILE A 511 16.52 -22.32 16.58
C ILE A 511 17.33 -21.06 16.25
N THR A 512 17.31 -20.65 14.99
CA THR A 512 18.04 -19.48 14.48
C THR A 512 17.08 -18.34 14.12
N GLY A 513 17.58 -17.16 13.72
CA GLY A 513 16.71 -16.12 13.13
C GLY A 513 15.73 -15.45 14.11
N TRP A 514 16.21 -14.99 15.27
CA TRP A 514 15.41 -14.31 16.30
C TRP A 514 14.96 -12.86 15.94
N ASP A 515 15.01 -12.48 14.66
CA ASP A 515 14.80 -11.10 14.20
C ASP A 515 13.37 -10.57 14.45
N GLN A 516 12.37 -11.46 14.39
CA GLN A 516 10.96 -11.14 14.65
C GLN A 516 10.51 -11.46 16.08
N GLY A 517 11.40 -11.99 16.93
CA GLY A 517 11.05 -12.49 18.25
C GLY A 517 10.61 -11.40 19.23
N ASP A 518 9.98 -11.81 20.33
CA ASP A 518 9.60 -10.94 21.44
C ASP A 518 10.22 -11.42 22.77
N ILE A 519 10.52 -10.46 23.63
CA ILE A 519 10.91 -10.66 25.04
C ILE A 519 9.73 -10.25 25.90
N ALA A 520 9.50 -10.97 27.00
CA ALA A 520 8.30 -10.84 27.83
C ALA A 520 7.04 -11.04 26.97
N SER A 521 7.06 -12.12 26.18
CA SER A 521 6.06 -12.45 25.19
C SER A 521 4.68 -12.64 25.81
N SER A 522 3.65 -12.18 25.10
CA SER A 522 2.26 -12.45 25.48
C SER A 522 1.94 -13.93 25.30
N GLU A 523 0.91 -14.39 26.00
CA GLU A 523 0.43 -15.77 25.86
C GLU A 523 -0.04 -16.08 24.43
N LEU A 524 -0.67 -15.11 23.77
CA LEU A 524 -1.04 -15.24 22.36
C LEU A 524 0.19 -15.41 21.46
N ALA A 525 1.30 -14.71 21.71
CA ALA A 525 2.53 -14.86 20.93
C ALA A 525 3.12 -16.27 21.06
N ARG A 526 3.16 -16.83 22.28
CA ARG A 526 3.59 -18.21 22.50
C ARG A 526 2.66 -19.23 21.83
N ARG A 527 1.34 -19.08 21.97
CA ARG A 527 0.35 -19.96 21.32
C ARG A 527 0.41 -19.90 19.79
N MET A 528 0.73 -18.73 19.22
CA MET A 528 1.02 -18.59 17.80
C MET A 528 2.26 -19.42 17.40
N ASP A 529 3.36 -19.34 18.15
CA ASP A 529 4.55 -20.16 17.85
C ASP A 529 4.24 -21.66 17.87
N LEU A 530 3.47 -22.14 18.86
CA LEU A 530 3.04 -23.55 18.91
C LEU A 530 2.25 -23.93 17.65
N THR A 531 1.35 -23.06 17.21
CA THR A 531 0.57 -23.23 15.98
C THR A 531 1.46 -23.26 14.74
N GLN A 532 2.47 -22.37 14.67
CA GLN A 532 3.44 -22.32 13.57
C GLN A 532 4.28 -23.59 13.54
N MET A 533 4.72 -24.09 14.70
CA MET A 533 5.51 -25.30 14.82
C MET A 533 4.72 -26.54 14.36
N VAL A 534 3.47 -26.73 14.84
CA VAL A 534 2.64 -27.87 14.37
C VAL A 534 2.43 -27.82 12.87
N ALA A 535 2.10 -26.65 12.31
CA ALA A 535 1.88 -26.49 10.88
C ALA A 535 3.16 -26.78 10.07
N LEU A 536 4.32 -26.33 10.59
CA LEU A 536 5.63 -26.55 9.98
C LEU A 536 6.02 -28.03 9.99
N LEU A 537 5.89 -28.71 11.13
CA LEU A 537 6.19 -30.15 11.23
C LEU A 537 5.24 -30.97 10.35
N ALA A 538 3.97 -30.59 10.24
CA ALA A 538 3.02 -31.29 9.40
C ALA A 538 3.35 -31.23 7.90
N LEU A 539 4.01 -30.17 7.42
CA LEU A 539 4.52 -30.09 6.05
C LEU A 539 5.61 -31.15 5.78
N ARG A 540 6.29 -31.65 6.83
CA ARG A 540 7.44 -32.55 6.72
C ARG A 540 7.09 -34.00 7.03
N VAL A 541 6.32 -34.23 8.10
CA VAL A 541 6.00 -35.58 8.59
C VAL A 541 4.51 -35.94 8.47
N GLY A 542 3.68 -35.04 7.96
CA GLY A 542 2.24 -35.21 7.87
C GLY A 542 1.49 -34.82 9.14
N ALA A 543 0.20 -34.49 8.99
CA ALA A 543 -0.64 -33.98 10.08
C ALA A 543 -0.75 -34.92 11.30
N PRO A 544 -0.98 -36.25 11.17
CA PRO A 544 -1.15 -37.12 12.34
C PRO A 544 0.11 -37.22 13.20
N ARG A 545 1.29 -37.36 12.57
CA ARG A 545 2.57 -37.50 13.28
C ARG A 545 3.00 -36.17 13.91
N ALA A 546 2.77 -35.05 13.24
CA ALA A 546 3.03 -33.73 13.81
C ALA A 546 2.19 -33.45 15.06
N VAL A 547 0.88 -33.75 15.02
CA VAL A 547 -0.01 -33.58 16.18
C VAL A 547 0.37 -34.55 17.31
N ALA A 548 0.72 -35.81 17.00
CA ALA A 548 1.18 -36.76 18.00
C ALA A 548 2.43 -36.25 18.75
N SER A 549 3.42 -35.71 18.02
CA SER A 549 4.62 -35.14 18.64
C SER A 549 4.33 -33.94 19.55
N ALA A 550 3.30 -33.15 19.21
CA ALA A 550 2.89 -32.00 20.01
C ALA A 550 2.22 -32.44 21.32
N VAL A 551 1.27 -33.39 21.22
CA VAL A 551 0.51 -33.91 22.38
C VAL A 551 1.41 -34.61 23.39
N GLU A 552 2.50 -35.25 22.93
CA GLU A 552 3.46 -35.90 23.83
C GLU A 552 4.23 -34.91 24.72
N VAL A 553 4.41 -33.66 24.27
CA VAL A 553 5.30 -32.68 24.92
C VAL A 553 4.56 -31.49 25.53
N LEU A 554 3.39 -31.12 25.00
CA LEU A 554 2.66 -29.91 25.40
C LEU A 554 1.51 -30.24 26.37
N PRO A 555 1.19 -29.33 27.31
CA PRO A 555 -0.02 -29.44 28.14
C PRO A 555 -1.30 -29.38 27.30
N ASP A 556 -2.38 -30.00 27.79
CA ASP A 556 -3.68 -30.04 27.11
C ASP A 556 -4.24 -28.63 26.80
N ASP A 557 -4.05 -27.67 27.71
CA ASP A 557 -4.48 -26.27 27.52
C ASP A 557 -3.83 -25.61 26.30
N ASP A 558 -2.54 -25.90 26.07
CA ASP A 558 -1.79 -25.37 24.94
C ASP A 558 -2.23 -26.04 23.63
N ILE A 559 -2.50 -27.35 23.64
CA ILE A 559 -3.02 -28.05 22.45
C ILE A 559 -4.41 -27.53 22.08
N ALA A 560 -5.30 -27.32 23.07
CA ALA A 560 -6.63 -26.77 22.85
C ALA A 560 -6.58 -25.36 22.21
N ALA A 561 -5.56 -24.57 22.53
CA ALA A 561 -5.36 -23.24 21.97
C ALA A 561 -4.86 -23.23 20.51
N ILE A 562 -4.24 -24.31 20.02
CA ILE A 562 -3.74 -24.39 18.64
C ILE A 562 -4.89 -24.41 17.62
N GLY A 563 -5.96 -25.16 17.91
CA GLY A 563 -7.08 -25.36 16.99
C GLY A 563 -7.68 -24.07 16.44
N PRO A 564 -8.13 -23.13 17.30
CA PRO A 564 -8.66 -21.82 16.88
C PRO A 564 -7.68 -20.96 16.08
N LEU A 565 -6.39 -21.05 16.38
CA LEU A 565 -5.32 -20.27 15.76
C LEU A 565 -4.79 -20.85 14.45
N LEU A 566 -5.11 -22.12 14.13
CA LEU A 566 -4.67 -22.82 12.93
C LEU A 566 -5.35 -22.27 11.66
N GLN A 567 -5.01 -21.04 11.30
CA GLN A 567 -5.55 -20.27 10.19
C GLN A 567 -4.40 -19.68 9.38
N PRO A 568 -4.56 -19.47 8.05
CA PRO A 568 -3.53 -18.84 7.23
C PRO A 568 -3.11 -17.45 7.73
N VAL A 569 -3.86 -16.75 8.59
CA VAL A 569 -3.41 -15.44 9.08
C VAL A 569 -2.34 -15.54 10.19
N ALA A 570 -2.27 -16.66 10.91
CA ALA A 570 -1.36 -16.88 12.04
C ALA A 570 0.03 -17.41 11.62
N LEU A 571 0.16 -17.86 10.36
CA LEU A 571 1.36 -18.53 9.85
C LEU A 571 2.31 -17.55 9.10
N PRO A 572 3.64 -17.77 9.15
CA PRO A 572 4.63 -17.01 8.37
C PRO A 572 4.37 -17.11 6.87
N ARG A 573 4.86 -16.12 6.10
CA ARG A 573 4.60 -16.04 4.66
C ARG A 573 5.04 -17.31 3.91
N THR A 574 6.27 -17.75 4.16
CA THR A 574 6.88 -18.95 3.55
C THR A 574 6.06 -20.20 3.86
N THR A 575 5.74 -20.45 5.13
CA THR A 575 4.90 -21.59 5.55
C THR A 575 3.52 -21.57 4.89
N ARG A 576 2.90 -20.39 4.73
CA ARG A 576 1.60 -20.29 4.04
C ARG A 576 1.68 -20.59 2.56
N ASP A 577 2.77 -20.18 1.91
CA ASP A 577 2.96 -20.42 0.48
C ASP A 577 3.23 -21.91 0.22
N GLU A 578 3.94 -22.59 1.12
CA GLU A 578 4.05 -24.06 1.14
C GLU A 578 2.68 -24.73 1.36
N ILE A 579 1.93 -24.32 2.39
CA ILE A 579 0.58 -24.86 2.66
C ILE A 579 -0.41 -24.57 1.53
N ARG A 580 -0.27 -23.46 0.82
CA ARG A 580 -1.17 -23.15 -0.32
C ARG A 580 -1.03 -24.18 -1.44
N ARG A 581 0.11 -24.86 -1.55
CA ARG A 581 0.31 -25.98 -2.48
C ARG A 581 -0.45 -27.24 -2.02
N ASP A 582 -0.58 -27.45 -0.71
CA ASP A 582 -1.39 -28.52 -0.11
C ASP A 582 -2.63 -27.98 0.63
N LYS A 583 -3.72 -27.80 -0.12
CA LYS A 583 -4.98 -27.24 0.39
C LYS A 583 -5.66 -28.09 1.48
N SER A 584 -5.29 -29.36 1.60
CA SER A 584 -5.85 -30.32 2.57
C SER A 584 -5.21 -30.20 3.95
N LEU A 585 -3.94 -29.82 4.02
CA LEU A 585 -3.13 -29.94 5.25
C LEU A 585 -3.76 -29.28 6.48
N LEU A 586 -4.31 -28.06 6.33
CA LEU A 586 -4.96 -27.37 7.47
C LEU A 586 -6.24 -28.07 7.93
N LYS A 587 -6.97 -28.70 7.00
CA LYS A 587 -8.15 -29.49 7.34
C LYS A 587 -7.74 -30.78 8.06
N ASP A 588 -6.68 -31.42 7.59
CA ASP A 588 -6.18 -32.67 8.16
C ASP A 588 -5.58 -32.44 9.54
N LEU A 589 -4.85 -31.34 9.74
CA LEU A 589 -4.36 -30.89 11.05
C LEU A 589 -5.49 -30.63 12.05
N ARG A 590 -6.55 -29.92 11.63
CA ARG A 590 -7.74 -29.73 12.49
C ARG A 590 -8.42 -31.05 12.81
N SER A 591 -8.50 -31.96 11.85
CA SER A 591 -9.12 -33.28 12.05
C SER A 591 -8.31 -34.13 13.03
N ALA A 592 -6.99 -34.17 12.89
CA ALA A 592 -6.08 -34.86 13.79
C ALA A 592 -6.10 -34.29 15.22
N LEU A 593 -6.24 -32.96 15.37
CA LEU A 593 -6.41 -32.32 16.68
C LEU A 593 -7.74 -32.70 17.34
N VAL A 594 -8.85 -32.67 16.59
CA VAL A 594 -10.20 -33.03 17.10
C VAL A 594 -10.27 -34.51 17.49
N GLU A 595 -9.64 -35.39 16.72
CA GLU A 595 -9.60 -36.83 17.02
C GLU A 595 -8.91 -37.12 18.37
N ARG A 596 -7.91 -36.33 18.74
CA ARG A 596 -7.16 -36.49 20.00
C ARG A 596 -7.77 -35.72 21.17
N LEU A 597 -8.49 -34.62 20.93
CA LEU A 597 -9.15 -33.79 21.95
C LEU A 597 -10.60 -33.46 21.58
N PRO A 598 -11.56 -34.38 21.85
CA PRO A 598 -12.95 -34.22 21.46
C PRO A 598 -13.72 -33.10 22.18
N GLU A 599 -13.22 -32.58 23.31
CA GLU A 599 -13.89 -31.53 24.11
C GLU A 599 -13.54 -30.09 23.72
N ALA A 600 -12.58 -29.86 22.82
CA ALA A 600 -12.19 -28.51 22.43
C ALA A 600 -13.21 -27.87 21.47
N VAL A 601 -13.94 -26.85 21.94
CA VAL A 601 -14.82 -26.02 21.09
C VAL A 601 -13.95 -25.15 20.19
N ILE A 602 -13.72 -25.58 18.94
CA ILE A 602 -12.92 -24.86 17.95
C ILE A 602 -13.77 -23.78 17.27
N GLU A 603 -14.11 -22.71 18.01
CA GLU A 603 -14.55 -21.47 17.36
C GLU A 603 -13.31 -20.68 16.93
N PRO A 604 -13.15 -20.36 15.63
CA PRO A 604 -11.99 -19.61 15.16
C PRO A 604 -11.94 -18.22 15.82
N GLU A 605 -10.85 -17.92 16.54
CA GLU A 605 -10.64 -16.59 17.11
C GLU A 605 -10.59 -15.53 15.98
N GLN A 606 -11.26 -14.39 16.20
CA GLN A 606 -11.29 -13.29 15.25
C GLN A 606 -10.00 -12.45 15.36
N ILE A 607 -8.97 -12.87 14.64
CA ILE A 607 -7.67 -12.16 14.57
C ILE A 607 -7.78 -10.89 13.70
N GLU A 608 -8.87 -10.69 12.92
CA GLU A 608 -9.08 -9.51 12.08
C GLU A 608 -9.87 -8.39 12.80
N ARG A 609 -9.28 -7.19 12.95
CA ARG A 609 -9.92 -5.98 13.50
C ARG A 609 -10.95 -5.38 12.53
N PHE A 610 -10.61 -5.33 11.24
CA PHE A 610 -11.49 -4.87 10.16
C PHE A 610 -11.22 -5.65 8.86
N GLY A 611 -12.24 -6.29 8.28
CA GLY A 611 -12.11 -6.92 6.97
C GLY A 611 -11.88 -5.89 5.86
N THR A 612 -11.08 -6.23 4.83
CA THR A 612 -10.71 -5.33 3.70
C THR A 612 -11.90 -4.61 3.10
N ARG A 613 -13.04 -5.31 2.98
CA ARG A 613 -14.29 -4.75 2.49
C ARG A 613 -14.81 -3.56 3.32
N ARG A 614 -14.72 -3.63 4.66
CA ARG A 614 -15.15 -2.52 5.55
C ARG A 614 -14.24 -1.31 5.41
N ILE A 615 -12.94 -1.50 5.28
CA ILE A 615 -11.98 -0.41 5.08
C ILE A 615 -12.25 0.27 3.73
N VAL A 616 -12.38 -0.51 2.65
CA VAL A 616 -12.70 0.04 1.32
C VAL A 616 -14.04 0.78 1.34
N THR A 617 -15.07 0.22 1.97
CA THR A 617 -16.37 0.91 2.10
C THR A 617 -16.27 2.20 2.90
N LEU A 618 -15.53 2.21 4.01
CA LEU A 618 -15.34 3.40 4.82
C LEU A 618 -14.56 4.49 4.06
N THR A 619 -13.45 4.13 3.42
CA THR A 619 -12.64 5.04 2.61
C THR A 619 -13.46 5.59 1.44
N LEU A 620 -14.19 4.74 0.72
CA LEU A 620 -15.07 5.18 -0.37
C LEU A 620 -16.17 6.13 0.16
N THR A 621 -16.74 5.84 1.33
CA THR A 621 -17.75 6.73 1.96
C THR A 621 -17.15 8.09 2.30
N ILE A 622 -15.93 8.12 2.87
CA ILE A 622 -15.22 9.37 3.17
C ILE A 622 -14.93 10.14 1.88
N VAL A 623 -14.43 9.47 0.83
CA VAL A 623 -14.18 10.09 -0.47
C VAL A 623 -15.46 10.66 -1.08
N VAL A 624 -16.58 9.92 -1.04
CA VAL A 624 -17.88 10.41 -1.53
C VAL A 624 -18.35 11.62 -0.73
N VAL A 625 -18.24 11.59 0.61
CA VAL A 625 -18.60 12.74 1.45
C VAL A 625 -17.74 13.95 1.13
N VAL A 626 -16.42 13.76 0.95
CA VAL A 626 -15.51 14.84 0.57
C VAL A 626 -15.88 15.39 -0.81
N VAL A 627 -16.06 14.54 -1.81
CA VAL A 627 -16.45 14.96 -3.17
C VAL A 627 -17.76 15.73 -3.15
N VAL A 628 -18.78 15.21 -2.46
CA VAL A 628 -20.09 15.86 -2.32
C VAL A 628 -19.93 17.21 -1.62
N VAL A 629 -19.17 17.30 -0.54
CA VAL A 629 -18.91 18.57 0.16
C VAL A 629 -18.16 19.57 -0.73
N THR A 630 -17.21 19.11 -1.55
CA THR A 630 -16.43 19.98 -2.45
C THR A 630 -17.19 20.45 -3.68
N THR A 631 -18.31 19.81 -4.06
CA THR A 631 -19.13 20.27 -5.19
C THR A 631 -20.17 21.33 -4.81
N PHE A 632 -20.28 21.72 -3.52
CA PHE A 632 -21.20 22.78 -3.10
C PHE A 632 -20.59 24.17 -3.19
N ASN A 633 -21.29 25.07 -3.89
CA ASN A 633 -21.09 26.51 -3.76
C ASN A 633 -22.11 27.05 -2.73
N PHE A 634 -21.74 27.03 -1.45
CA PHE A 634 -22.63 27.40 -0.34
C PHE A 634 -23.13 28.85 -0.42
N ASP A 635 -22.34 29.74 -1.02
CA ASP A 635 -22.69 31.15 -1.20
C ASP A 635 -23.84 31.31 -2.20
N GLN A 636 -23.84 30.55 -3.30
CA GLN A 636 -24.92 30.55 -4.28
C GLN A 636 -26.23 29.93 -3.75
N ILE A 637 -26.12 28.92 -2.88
CA ILE A 637 -27.29 28.32 -2.22
C ILE A 637 -27.88 29.30 -1.20
N ALA A 638 -27.01 29.98 -0.42
CA ALA A 638 -27.43 30.98 0.55
C ALA A 638 -28.10 32.20 -0.10
N SER A 639 -27.54 32.72 -1.19
CA SER A 639 -28.13 33.84 -1.93
C SER A 639 -29.48 33.46 -2.54
N ALA A 640 -29.57 32.32 -3.22
CA ALA A 640 -30.82 31.83 -3.81
C ALA A 640 -31.93 31.60 -2.77
N VAL A 641 -31.60 31.07 -1.59
CA VAL A 641 -32.57 30.89 -0.51
C VAL A 641 -33.00 32.23 0.12
N SER A 642 -32.09 33.22 0.18
CA SER A 642 -32.41 34.54 0.73
C SER A 642 -33.32 35.39 -0.15
N GLU A 643 -33.24 35.19 -1.48
CA GLU A 643 -34.06 35.90 -2.46
C GLU A 643 -35.42 35.22 -2.69
N ALA A 644 -35.56 33.95 -2.31
CA ALA A 644 -36.78 33.17 -2.52
C ALA A 644 -37.93 33.61 -1.61
N ASN A 645 -39.16 33.62 -2.15
CA ASN A 645 -40.35 33.81 -1.34
C ASN A 645 -40.53 32.63 -0.35
N PRO A 646 -40.55 32.88 0.97
CA PRO A 646 -40.54 31.83 1.98
C PRO A 646 -41.79 30.96 1.96
N TRP A 647 -42.96 31.49 1.58
CA TRP A 647 -44.20 30.72 1.59
C TRP A 647 -44.22 29.65 0.51
N TRP A 648 -43.72 29.98 -0.67
CA TRP A 648 -43.59 29.05 -1.78
C TRP A 648 -42.47 28.02 -1.56
N ALA A 649 -41.37 28.42 -0.91
CA ALA A 649 -40.34 27.48 -0.46
C ALA A 649 -40.88 26.46 0.57
N VAL A 650 -41.69 26.91 1.53
CA VAL A 650 -42.38 26.03 2.49
C VAL A 650 -43.39 25.13 1.78
N ALA A 651 -44.17 25.66 0.83
CA ALA A 651 -45.10 24.87 0.04
C ALA A 651 -44.36 23.77 -0.74
N SER A 652 -43.24 24.09 -1.37
CA SER A 652 -42.35 23.13 -2.05
C SER A 652 -41.85 22.04 -1.11
N PHE A 653 -41.45 22.40 0.11
CA PHE A 653 -41.03 21.43 1.13
C PHE A 653 -42.17 20.50 1.55
N VAL A 654 -43.35 21.05 1.87
CA VAL A 654 -44.53 20.28 2.29
C VAL A 654 -44.98 19.32 1.19
N LEU A 655 -45.13 19.81 -0.05
CA LEU A 655 -45.41 18.98 -1.23
C LEU A 655 -44.34 17.91 -1.42
N GLY A 656 -43.09 18.26 -1.13
CA GLY A 656 -42.00 17.32 -1.07
C GLY A 656 -42.22 16.16 -0.08
N LEU A 657 -42.73 16.41 1.12
CA LEU A 657 -43.01 15.35 2.10
C LEU A 657 -44.12 14.39 1.63
N PHE A 658 -45.09 14.87 0.84
CA PHE A 658 -46.14 14.02 0.25
C PHE A 658 -45.57 12.95 -0.71
N THR A 659 -44.36 13.13 -1.23
CA THR A 659 -43.70 12.11 -2.03
C THR A 659 -43.42 10.82 -1.23
N TRP A 660 -43.17 10.93 0.08
CA TRP A 660 -43.03 9.75 0.95
C TRP A 660 -44.34 9.00 1.10
N LEU A 661 -45.47 9.70 1.14
CA LEU A 661 -46.80 9.08 1.17
C LEU A 661 -47.01 8.28 -0.11
N GLY A 662 -46.83 8.89 -1.28
CA GLY A 662 -46.97 8.19 -2.57
C GLY A 662 -46.09 6.94 -2.65
N ALA A 663 -44.81 7.07 -2.29
CA ALA A 663 -43.88 5.95 -2.26
C ALA A 663 -44.27 4.87 -1.23
N ALA A 664 -44.84 5.25 -0.08
CA ALA A 664 -45.32 4.31 0.93
C ALA A 664 -46.57 3.56 0.46
N PHE A 665 -47.50 4.24 -0.22
CA PHE A 665 -48.67 3.60 -0.86
C PHE A 665 -48.23 2.52 -1.84
N THR A 666 -47.26 2.82 -2.72
CA THR A 666 -46.72 1.86 -3.68
C THR A 666 -46.10 0.65 -3.00
N LEU A 667 -45.28 0.86 -1.96
CA LEU A 667 -44.68 -0.22 -1.18
C LEU A 667 -45.74 -1.09 -0.49
N VAL A 668 -46.71 -0.47 0.20
CA VAL A 668 -47.78 -1.18 0.92
C VAL A 668 -48.67 -1.97 -0.04
N ALA A 669 -48.92 -1.44 -1.24
CA ALA A 669 -49.75 -2.08 -2.25
C ALA A 669 -49.08 -3.34 -2.85
N PHE A 670 -47.77 -3.30 -3.09
CA PHE A 670 -47.03 -4.41 -3.72
C PHE A 670 -46.34 -5.34 -2.73
N ALA A 671 -46.23 -4.97 -1.45
CA ALA A 671 -45.65 -5.84 -0.44
C ALA A 671 -46.47 -7.14 -0.27
N PRO A 672 -45.81 -8.31 -0.23
CA PRO A 672 -46.48 -9.58 0.02
C PRO A 672 -46.94 -9.75 1.48
N VAL A 673 -46.48 -8.87 2.38
CA VAL A 673 -46.80 -8.84 3.80
C VAL A 673 -47.52 -7.55 4.18
N ARG A 674 -48.34 -7.58 5.23
CA ARG A 674 -49.01 -6.37 5.73
C ARG A 674 -47.99 -5.42 6.37
N LEU A 675 -47.83 -4.26 5.75
CA LEU A 675 -46.98 -3.18 6.27
C LEU A 675 -47.87 -2.06 6.85
N PRO A 676 -47.70 -1.69 8.13
CA PRO A 676 -48.41 -0.55 8.67
C PRO A 676 -47.92 0.73 7.98
N MET A 677 -48.85 1.58 7.56
CA MET A 677 -48.58 2.77 6.74
C MET A 677 -47.49 3.66 7.35
N PHE A 678 -47.54 3.88 8.66
CA PHE A 678 -46.54 4.69 9.36
C PHE A 678 -45.11 4.16 9.20
N ARG A 679 -44.91 2.83 9.26
CA ARG A 679 -43.57 2.23 9.10
C ARG A 679 -43.10 2.29 7.66
N ALA A 680 -44.03 2.18 6.69
CA ALA A 680 -43.72 2.38 5.28
C ALA A 680 -43.28 3.83 5.01
N ILE A 681 -43.97 4.83 5.56
CA ILE A 681 -43.60 6.25 5.47
C ILE A 681 -42.24 6.50 6.14
N ALA A 682 -42.03 6.01 7.36
CA ALA A 682 -40.76 6.13 8.07
C ALA A 682 -39.61 5.50 7.26
N LYS A 683 -39.86 4.39 6.56
CA LYS A 683 -38.86 3.77 5.68
C LYS A 683 -38.57 4.64 4.45
N GLN A 684 -39.59 5.23 3.82
CA GLN A 684 -39.37 6.17 2.71
C GLN A 684 -38.62 7.42 3.15
N ALA A 685 -38.84 7.90 4.38
CA ALA A 685 -38.03 8.95 4.97
C ALA A 685 -36.56 8.48 5.19
N ALA A 686 -36.35 7.29 5.78
CA ALA A 686 -35.01 6.73 5.97
C ALA A 686 -34.25 6.53 4.65
N ALA A 687 -34.96 6.21 3.56
CA ALA A 687 -34.39 6.11 2.23
C ALA A 687 -33.79 7.44 1.73
N SER A 688 -34.35 8.59 2.12
CA SER A 688 -33.77 9.91 1.81
C SER A 688 -32.40 10.13 2.47
N PHE A 689 -32.13 9.54 3.64
CA PHE A 689 -30.81 9.57 4.27
C PHE A 689 -29.81 8.65 3.54
N VAL A 690 -30.23 7.45 3.15
CA VAL A 690 -29.35 6.49 2.45
C VAL A 690 -29.04 6.94 1.01
N ALA A 691 -29.91 7.72 0.39
CA ALA A 691 -29.67 8.31 -0.92
C ALA A 691 -28.41 9.20 -0.98
N LEU A 692 -27.92 9.71 0.16
CA LEU A 692 -26.68 10.49 0.23
C LEU A 692 -25.43 9.69 -0.16
N ALA A 693 -25.42 8.39 0.14
CA ALA A 693 -24.25 7.53 -0.05
C ALA A 693 -24.42 6.50 -1.18
N ALA A 694 -25.65 6.32 -1.68
CA ALA A 694 -25.98 5.34 -2.71
C ALA A 694 -26.26 6.03 -4.06
N PRO A 695 -25.90 5.38 -5.19
CA PRO A 695 -26.35 5.82 -6.52
C PRO A 695 -27.87 6.00 -6.56
N ALA A 696 -28.35 6.95 -7.37
CA ALA A 696 -29.77 7.24 -7.52
C ALA A 696 -30.62 5.96 -7.70
N GLY A 697 -31.69 5.83 -6.91
CA GLY A 697 -32.61 4.69 -6.93
C GLY A 697 -32.15 3.42 -6.21
N VAL A 698 -30.83 3.16 -6.10
CA VAL A 698 -30.30 1.93 -5.49
C VAL A 698 -30.46 1.93 -3.97
N GLY A 699 -30.23 3.07 -3.32
CA GLY A 699 -30.32 3.20 -1.86
C GLY A 699 -31.70 2.88 -1.31
N ALA A 700 -32.75 3.45 -1.91
CA ALA A 700 -34.13 3.20 -1.54
C ALA A 700 -34.52 1.73 -1.75
N ALA A 701 -34.15 1.15 -2.90
CA ALA A 701 -34.40 -0.25 -3.24
C ALA A 701 -33.79 -1.23 -2.23
N ALA A 702 -32.59 -0.93 -1.73
CA ALA A 702 -31.91 -1.76 -0.73
C ALA A 702 -32.63 -1.75 0.63
N LEU A 703 -33.15 -0.59 1.06
CA LEU A 703 -33.99 -0.51 2.26
C LEU A 703 -35.29 -1.28 2.11
N ASP A 704 -35.94 -1.22 0.95
CA ASP A 704 -37.18 -1.94 0.67
C ASP A 704 -36.97 -3.44 0.79
N LEU A 705 -35.89 -3.93 0.17
CA LEU A 705 -35.47 -5.32 0.25
C LEU A 705 -35.17 -5.72 1.71
N ARG A 706 -34.45 -4.89 2.46
CA ARG A 706 -34.07 -5.16 3.85
C ARG A 706 -35.30 -5.22 4.77
N MET A 707 -36.24 -4.29 4.63
CA MET A 707 -37.49 -4.28 5.39
C MET A 707 -38.35 -5.51 5.08
N LEU A 708 -38.42 -5.93 3.81
CA LEU A 708 -39.16 -7.13 3.41
C LEU A 708 -38.51 -8.42 3.97
N THR A 709 -37.19 -8.54 3.85
CA THR A 709 -36.46 -9.72 4.37
C THR A 709 -36.49 -9.83 5.89
N ARG A 710 -36.40 -8.70 6.62
CA ARG A 710 -36.61 -8.66 8.08
C ARG A 710 -37.99 -9.12 8.53
N ARG A 711 -38.99 -9.01 7.65
CA ARG A 711 -40.37 -9.44 7.91
C ARG A 711 -40.69 -10.83 7.35
N GLY A 712 -39.68 -11.64 7.08
CA GLY A 712 -39.85 -13.03 6.68
C GLY A 712 -40.15 -13.26 5.20
N VAL A 713 -40.05 -12.22 4.35
CA VAL A 713 -40.13 -12.38 2.90
C VAL A 713 -38.80 -12.94 2.40
N THR A 714 -38.83 -13.97 1.56
CA THR A 714 -37.60 -14.55 1.01
C THR A 714 -36.82 -13.52 0.20
N MET A 715 -35.48 -13.67 0.14
CA MET A 715 -34.60 -12.75 -0.60
C MET A 715 -35.05 -12.58 -2.05
N SER A 716 -35.37 -13.68 -2.73
CA SER A 716 -35.83 -13.69 -4.12
C SER A 716 -37.16 -12.95 -4.32
N LEU A 717 -38.13 -13.16 -3.41
CA LEU A 717 -39.43 -12.48 -3.49
C LEU A 717 -39.33 -10.99 -3.14
N SER A 718 -38.42 -10.62 -2.25
CA SER A 718 -38.13 -9.22 -1.91
C SER A 718 -37.54 -8.48 -3.11
N VAL A 719 -36.55 -9.07 -3.79
CA VAL A 719 -35.98 -8.52 -5.03
C VAL A 719 -37.05 -8.36 -6.11
N ALA A 720 -37.91 -9.37 -6.29
CA ALA A 720 -38.99 -9.30 -7.27
C ALA A 720 -40.00 -8.19 -6.94
N THR A 721 -40.36 -8.02 -5.66
CA THR A 721 -41.27 -6.96 -5.20
C THR A 721 -40.68 -5.57 -5.47
N VAL A 722 -39.40 -5.37 -5.15
CA VAL A 722 -38.69 -4.11 -5.40
C VAL A 722 -38.60 -3.81 -6.90
N ALA A 723 -38.36 -4.82 -7.73
CA ALA A 723 -38.38 -4.67 -9.18
C ALA A 723 -39.76 -4.26 -9.71
N VAL A 724 -40.85 -4.83 -9.18
CA VAL A 724 -42.22 -4.44 -9.55
C VAL A 724 -42.51 -3.00 -9.12
N ILE A 725 -42.08 -2.58 -7.93
CA ILE A 725 -42.22 -1.18 -7.47
C ILE A 725 -41.55 -0.23 -8.47
N GLN A 726 -40.29 -0.47 -8.84
CA GLN A 726 -39.56 0.38 -9.79
C GLN A 726 -40.19 0.38 -11.19
N LEU A 727 -40.59 -0.79 -11.69
CA LEU A 727 -41.24 -0.92 -12.99
C LEU A 727 -42.57 -0.17 -13.01
N SER A 728 -43.37 -0.26 -11.95
CA SER A 728 -44.63 0.46 -11.84
C SER A 728 -44.43 1.98 -11.84
N GLN A 729 -43.39 2.47 -11.17
CA GLN A 729 -43.04 3.89 -11.15
C GLN A 729 -42.64 4.36 -12.55
N PHE A 730 -41.82 3.58 -13.26
CA PHE A 730 -41.41 3.87 -14.63
C PHE A 730 -42.62 3.92 -15.59
N VAL A 731 -43.51 2.92 -15.53
CA VAL A 731 -44.73 2.87 -16.35
C VAL A 731 -45.63 4.09 -16.08
N VAL A 732 -45.86 4.43 -14.81
CA VAL A 732 -46.68 5.60 -14.45
C VAL A 732 -46.02 6.90 -14.92
N THR A 733 -44.70 7.01 -14.82
CA THR A 733 -43.94 8.18 -15.31
C THR A 733 -44.13 8.37 -16.82
N ILE A 734 -43.99 7.30 -17.61
CA ILE A 734 -44.23 7.35 -19.06
C ILE A 734 -45.69 7.65 -19.37
N ALA A 735 -46.63 6.99 -18.69
CA ALA A 735 -48.05 7.21 -18.92
C ALA A 735 -48.46 8.65 -18.62
N MET A 736 -47.89 9.24 -17.57
CA MET A 736 -48.13 10.64 -17.21
C MET A 736 -47.54 11.60 -18.24
N LEU A 737 -46.32 11.34 -18.74
CA LEU A 737 -45.74 12.08 -19.86
C LEU A 737 -46.61 12.01 -21.12
N LEU A 738 -47.08 10.82 -21.50
CA LEU A 738 -47.96 10.63 -22.66
C LEU A 738 -49.31 11.32 -22.47
N LEU A 739 -49.90 11.21 -21.27
CA LEU A 739 -51.16 11.88 -20.94
C LEU A 739 -51.01 13.40 -21.07
N LEU A 740 -49.98 13.97 -20.47
CA LEU A 740 -49.67 15.40 -20.55
C LEU A 740 -49.43 15.85 -22.00
N MET A 741 -48.75 15.03 -22.79
CA MET A 741 -48.54 15.29 -24.23
C MET A 741 -49.86 15.32 -25.00
N VAL A 742 -50.77 14.39 -24.73
CA VAL A 742 -52.06 14.27 -25.42
C VAL A 742 -53.04 15.38 -24.99
N THR A 743 -53.09 15.73 -23.70
CA THR A 743 -54.01 16.76 -23.18
C THR A 743 -53.65 18.18 -23.63
N THR A 744 -52.40 18.42 -24.03
CA THR A 744 -51.86 19.76 -24.29
C THR A 744 -51.89 20.15 -25.77
N GLY A 745 -52.26 19.23 -26.68
CA GLY A 745 -52.19 19.44 -28.13
C GLY A 745 -53.15 20.47 -28.77
N LYS A 746 -53.68 21.47 -28.03
CA LYS A 746 -54.63 22.48 -28.55
C LYS A 746 -54.53 23.91 -27.94
N GLY A 747 -53.38 24.37 -27.46
CA GLY A 747 -53.25 25.75 -26.97
C GLY A 747 -51.92 26.41 -27.32
N ASP A 748 -51.96 27.72 -27.60
CA ASP A 748 -50.88 28.65 -27.96
C ASP A 748 -49.79 28.84 -26.86
N GLY A 749 -49.33 27.75 -26.25
CA GLY A 749 -48.21 27.75 -25.31
C GLY A 749 -46.89 27.65 -26.06
N LEU A 750 -46.00 28.62 -25.84
CA LEU A 750 -44.71 28.86 -26.51
C LEU A 750 -43.63 27.77 -26.35
N VAL A 751 -44.00 26.53 -26.09
CA VAL A 751 -43.12 25.39 -26.33
C VAL A 751 -43.56 24.80 -27.67
N GLU A 752 -43.02 25.34 -28.77
CA GLU A 752 -42.89 24.56 -30.01
C GLU A 752 -42.45 23.16 -29.59
N LEU A 753 -43.17 22.13 -30.06
CA LEU A 753 -42.92 20.69 -29.86
C LEU A 753 -41.46 20.43 -29.46
N PRO A 754 -41.17 19.58 -28.43
CA PRO A 754 -39.80 19.34 -27.98
C PRO A 754 -38.91 19.24 -29.20
N SER A 755 -37.93 20.16 -29.34
CA SER A 755 -37.23 20.43 -30.61
C SER A 755 -37.07 19.14 -31.41
N THR A 756 -37.24 19.16 -32.73
CA THR A 756 -37.06 17.97 -33.59
C THR A 756 -35.84 17.14 -33.17
N THR A 757 -34.78 17.77 -32.67
CA THR A 757 -33.63 17.18 -31.98
C THR A 757 -33.93 16.26 -30.78
N VAL A 758 -34.76 16.65 -29.80
CA VAL A 758 -35.13 15.81 -28.64
C VAL A 758 -36.03 14.66 -29.06
N LEU A 759 -36.99 14.91 -29.96
CA LEU A 759 -37.84 13.85 -30.51
C LEU A 759 -37.04 12.86 -31.37
N LEU A 760 -36.08 13.34 -32.16
CA LEU A 760 -35.13 12.54 -32.93
C LEU A 760 -34.11 11.83 -32.05
N ALA A 761 -33.73 12.39 -30.89
CA ALA A 761 -32.84 11.74 -29.94
C ALA A 761 -33.56 10.58 -29.23
N ILE A 762 -34.78 10.80 -28.73
CA ILE A 762 -35.59 9.74 -28.11
C ILE A 762 -35.98 8.69 -29.16
N GLY A 763 -36.43 9.13 -30.33
CA GLY A 763 -36.75 8.26 -31.46
C GLY A 763 -35.53 7.51 -31.98
N GLY A 764 -34.36 8.14 -32.03
CA GLY A 764 -33.08 7.57 -32.44
C GLY A 764 -32.56 6.54 -31.44
N VAL A 765 -32.66 6.80 -30.13
CA VAL A 765 -32.33 5.81 -29.09
C VAL A 765 -33.29 4.63 -29.15
N ALA A 766 -34.59 4.87 -29.34
CA ALA A 766 -35.57 3.79 -29.52
C ALA A 766 -35.27 2.97 -30.79
N LEU A 767 -34.96 3.62 -31.91
CA LEU A 767 -34.59 2.97 -33.17
C LEU A 767 -33.28 2.19 -33.03
N LEU A 768 -32.30 2.71 -32.30
CA LEU A 768 -31.04 2.05 -32.00
C LEU A 768 -31.27 0.81 -31.13
N VAL A 769 -32.10 0.90 -30.08
CA VAL A 769 -32.46 -0.25 -29.23
C VAL A 769 -33.17 -1.31 -30.06
N VAL A 770 -34.12 -0.92 -30.92
CA VAL A 770 -34.82 -1.83 -31.83
C VAL A 770 -33.87 -2.46 -32.85
N ALA A 771 -33.00 -1.68 -33.49
CA ALA A 771 -31.98 -2.14 -34.43
C ALA A 771 -30.97 -3.09 -33.77
N THR A 772 -30.59 -2.82 -32.53
CA THR A 772 -29.70 -3.69 -31.75
C THR A 772 -30.41 -5.00 -31.37
N LEU A 773 -31.71 -4.96 -31.07
CA LEU A 773 -32.53 -6.15 -30.78
C LEU A 773 -32.89 -6.97 -32.03
N LEU A 774 -32.79 -6.40 -33.24
CA LEU A 774 -32.89 -7.10 -34.51
C LEU A 774 -31.68 -8.01 -34.78
N ILE A 775 -30.52 -7.75 -34.13
CA ILE A 775 -29.34 -8.60 -34.23
C ILE A 775 -29.58 -9.91 -33.45
N PRO A 776 -29.58 -11.09 -34.10
CA PRO A 776 -29.88 -12.37 -33.45
C PRO A 776 -28.94 -12.68 -32.28
N GLY A 777 -27.65 -12.35 -32.42
CA GLY A 777 -26.64 -12.55 -31.39
C GLY A 777 -26.89 -11.73 -30.13
N VAL A 778 -27.23 -10.44 -30.28
CA VAL A 778 -27.55 -9.56 -29.15
C VAL A 778 -28.87 -9.99 -28.51
N ARG A 779 -29.90 -10.29 -29.29
CA ARG A 779 -31.18 -10.78 -28.78
C ARG A 779 -31.02 -12.03 -27.93
N VAL A 780 -30.24 -13.01 -28.39
CA VAL A 780 -29.99 -14.25 -27.65
C VAL A 780 -29.12 -13.99 -26.40
N TRP A 781 -28.13 -13.11 -26.48
CA TRP A 781 -27.29 -12.74 -25.34
C TRP A 781 -28.10 -12.00 -24.26
N VAL A 782 -28.89 -11.00 -24.65
CA VAL A 782 -29.82 -10.26 -23.78
C VAL A 782 -30.83 -11.22 -23.15
N LEU A 783 -31.46 -12.09 -23.93
CA LEU A 783 -32.40 -13.09 -23.41
C LEU A 783 -31.74 -14.06 -22.45
N ARG A 784 -30.52 -14.55 -22.73
CA ARG A 784 -29.79 -15.42 -21.77
C ARG A 784 -29.52 -14.71 -20.44
N LYS A 785 -29.21 -13.41 -20.47
CA LYS A 785 -28.91 -12.61 -19.28
C LYS A 785 -30.16 -12.21 -18.49
N ILE A 786 -31.25 -11.83 -19.16
CA ILE A 786 -32.49 -11.35 -18.53
C ILE A 786 -33.43 -12.50 -18.14
N ARG A 787 -33.46 -13.61 -18.90
CA ARG A 787 -34.34 -14.78 -18.63
C ARG A 787 -34.31 -15.30 -17.18
N PRO A 788 -33.15 -15.47 -16.50
CA PRO A 788 -33.16 -15.90 -15.10
C PRO A 788 -33.84 -14.89 -14.17
N THR A 789 -33.63 -13.58 -14.37
CA THR A 789 -34.29 -12.51 -13.61
C THR A 789 -35.78 -12.44 -13.92
N LEU A 790 -36.17 -12.53 -15.19
CA LEU A 790 -37.57 -12.56 -15.63
C LEU A 790 -38.33 -13.76 -15.03
N ARG A 791 -37.73 -14.96 -15.01
CA ARG A 791 -38.35 -16.15 -14.40
C ARG A 791 -38.58 -16.00 -12.89
N GLN A 792 -37.74 -15.24 -12.21
CA GLN A 792 -37.88 -14.95 -10.78
C GLN A 792 -38.93 -13.87 -10.51
N VAL A 793 -39.05 -12.86 -11.38
CA VAL A 793 -40.00 -11.74 -11.23
C VAL A 793 -41.40 -12.08 -11.72
N TRP A 794 -41.53 -12.92 -12.75
CA TRP A 794 -42.80 -13.24 -13.42
C TRP A 794 -43.89 -13.76 -12.48
N PRO A 795 -43.63 -14.70 -11.54
CA PRO A 795 -44.67 -15.16 -10.60
C PRO A 795 -45.18 -14.07 -9.66
N ALA A 796 -44.31 -13.15 -9.23
CA ALA A 796 -44.71 -12.02 -8.39
C ALA A 796 -45.52 -11.00 -9.19
N LEU A 797 -45.10 -10.72 -10.43
CA LEU A 797 -45.74 -9.77 -11.33
C LEU A 797 -47.13 -10.27 -11.78
N SER A 798 -47.27 -11.56 -12.08
CA SER A 798 -48.57 -12.17 -12.42
C SER A 798 -49.53 -12.21 -11.23
N ALA A 799 -49.03 -12.47 -10.01
CA ALA A 799 -49.84 -12.44 -8.79
C ALA A 799 -50.39 -11.04 -8.47
N ILE A 800 -49.64 -9.98 -8.80
CA ILE A 800 -50.04 -8.59 -8.61
C ILE A 800 -51.04 -8.15 -9.70
N LEU A 801 -50.82 -8.52 -10.97
CA LEU A 801 -51.76 -8.28 -12.06
C LEU A 801 -53.13 -8.95 -11.80
N GLY A 802 -53.13 -10.10 -11.12
CA GLY A 802 -54.37 -10.78 -10.69
C GLY A 802 -55.16 -10.06 -9.57
N GLN A 803 -54.62 -8.98 -8.99
CA GLN A 803 -55.24 -8.24 -7.88
C GLN A 803 -55.48 -6.77 -8.28
N PRO A 804 -56.55 -6.46 -9.04
CA PRO A 804 -56.75 -5.16 -9.68
C PRO A 804 -56.82 -4.01 -8.68
N LYS A 805 -57.37 -4.25 -7.47
CA LYS A 805 -57.40 -3.25 -6.40
C LYS A 805 -55.99 -2.87 -5.94
N ARG A 806 -55.09 -3.84 -5.72
CA ARG A 806 -53.71 -3.56 -5.30
C ARG A 806 -52.92 -2.85 -6.38
N LEU A 807 -53.13 -3.24 -7.63
CA LEU A 807 -52.54 -2.56 -8.79
C LEU A 807 -52.98 -1.10 -8.87
N ALA A 808 -54.28 -0.83 -8.76
CA ALA A 808 -54.82 0.53 -8.76
C ALA A 808 -54.28 1.37 -7.60
N PHE A 809 -54.22 0.81 -6.38
CA PHE A 809 -53.64 1.50 -5.22
C PHE A 809 -52.14 1.80 -5.38
N GLY A 810 -51.36 0.88 -5.94
CA GLY A 810 -49.94 1.10 -6.22
C GLY A 810 -49.70 2.13 -7.32
N MET A 811 -50.51 2.10 -8.38
CA MET A 811 -50.49 3.12 -9.44
C MET A 811 -50.86 4.49 -8.90
N LEU A 812 -51.90 4.59 -8.07
CA LEU A 812 -52.29 5.83 -7.40
C LEU A 812 -51.16 6.40 -6.53
N GLY A 813 -50.45 5.54 -5.80
CA GLY A 813 -49.25 5.93 -5.02
C GLY A 813 -48.17 6.58 -5.89
N ASN A 814 -47.88 5.98 -7.04
CA ASN A 814 -46.91 6.53 -8.00
C ASN A 814 -47.38 7.86 -8.62
N VAL A 815 -48.67 8.00 -8.92
CA VAL A 815 -49.24 9.27 -9.43
C VAL A 815 -49.13 10.37 -8.38
N ILE A 816 -49.51 10.07 -7.13
CA ILE A 816 -49.35 11.00 -6.00
C ILE A 816 -47.89 11.43 -5.87
N GLN A 817 -46.96 10.48 -5.93
CA GLN A 817 -45.53 10.78 -5.83
C GLN A 817 -45.05 11.67 -6.97
N ALA A 818 -45.39 11.34 -8.23
CA ALA A 818 -45.01 12.13 -9.39
C ALA A 818 -45.59 13.54 -9.34
N LEU A 819 -46.89 13.66 -9.08
CA LEU A 819 -47.58 14.95 -8.98
C LEU A 819 -47.03 15.80 -7.82
N SER A 820 -46.72 15.19 -6.67
CA SER A 820 -46.11 15.89 -5.54
C SER A 820 -44.76 16.50 -5.88
N TYR A 821 -43.93 15.80 -6.66
CA TYR A 821 -42.66 16.36 -7.14
C TYR A 821 -42.86 17.47 -8.17
N VAL A 822 -43.78 17.30 -9.12
CA VAL A 822 -44.12 18.33 -10.11
C VAL A 822 -44.62 19.60 -9.43
N LEU A 823 -45.57 19.48 -8.48
CA LEU A 823 -46.11 20.62 -7.75
C LEU A 823 -45.07 21.25 -6.81
N ALA A 824 -44.17 20.44 -6.22
CA ALA A 824 -43.07 20.99 -5.43
C ALA A 824 -42.07 21.78 -6.30
N PHE A 825 -41.86 21.35 -7.54
CA PHE A 825 -41.03 22.06 -8.51
C PHE A 825 -41.72 23.35 -9.00
N ASP A 826 -43.02 23.29 -9.27
CA ASP A 826 -43.85 24.46 -9.58
C ASP A 826 -43.81 25.50 -8.45
N ALA A 827 -44.01 25.07 -7.20
CA ALA A 827 -43.90 25.95 -6.03
C ALA A 827 -42.50 26.57 -5.90
N ALA A 828 -41.43 25.84 -6.25
CA ALA A 828 -40.08 26.40 -6.24
C ALA A 828 -39.87 27.46 -7.34
N LEU A 829 -40.53 27.35 -8.49
CA LEU A 829 -40.52 28.36 -9.55
C LEU A 829 -41.30 29.62 -9.14
N GLN A 830 -42.48 29.43 -8.53
CA GLN A 830 -43.28 30.54 -7.98
C GLN A 830 -42.55 31.29 -6.86
N ALA A 831 -41.60 30.66 -6.17
CA ALA A 831 -40.77 31.33 -5.19
C ALA A 831 -39.89 32.46 -5.79
N PHE A 832 -39.66 32.44 -7.10
CA PHE A 832 -38.93 33.46 -7.87
C PHE A 832 -39.84 34.20 -8.88
N ASN A 833 -41.17 34.12 -8.72
CA ASN A 833 -42.16 34.69 -9.64
C ASN A 833 -42.00 34.20 -11.10
N VAL A 834 -41.60 32.94 -11.29
CA VAL A 834 -41.55 32.32 -12.61
C VAL A 834 -42.87 31.59 -12.86
N ASP A 835 -43.67 32.15 -13.76
CA ASP A 835 -44.95 31.57 -14.17
C ASP A 835 -44.76 30.71 -15.43
N LEU A 836 -44.77 29.39 -15.26
CA LEU A 836 -44.83 28.42 -16.35
C LEU A 836 -46.16 27.65 -16.27
N THR A 837 -46.64 27.13 -17.40
CA THR A 837 -47.81 26.26 -17.34
C THR A 837 -47.47 24.99 -16.57
N LEU A 838 -48.41 24.45 -15.80
CA LEU A 838 -48.18 23.22 -15.03
C LEU A 838 -47.73 22.05 -15.94
N VAL A 839 -48.11 22.08 -17.21
CA VAL A 839 -47.67 21.10 -18.21
C VAL A 839 -46.17 21.25 -18.50
N ASP A 840 -45.69 22.46 -18.76
CA ASP A 840 -44.27 22.72 -19.05
C ASP A 840 -43.40 22.32 -17.86
N VAL A 841 -43.82 22.71 -16.66
CA VAL A 841 -43.17 22.31 -15.40
C VAL A 841 -43.12 20.79 -15.25
N SER A 842 -44.22 20.11 -15.58
CA SER A 842 -44.29 18.64 -15.54
C SER A 842 -43.32 18.00 -16.53
N ILE A 843 -43.29 18.48 -17.78
CA ILE A 843 -42.41 17.93 -18.82
C ILE A 843 -40.94 18.15 -18.43
N ILE A 844 -40.57 19.38 -18.04
CA ILE A 844 -39.21 19.73 -17.63
C ILE A 844 -38.77 18.86 -16.45
N TYR A 845 -39.61 18.71 -15.42
CA TYR A 845 -39.29 17.87 -14.28
C TYR A 845 -39.15 16.40 -14.65
N LEU A 846 -40.15 15.82 -15.34
CA LEU A 846 -40.18 14.38 -15.63
C LEU A 846 -39.04 13.98 -16.58
N VAL A 847 -38.76 14.80 -17.61
CA VAL A 847 -37.63 14.57 -18.52
C VAL A 847 -36.30 14.81 -17.82
N GLY A 848 -36.15 15.93 -17.10
CA GLY A 848 -34.91 16.29 -16.41
C GLY A 848 -34.52 15.30 -15.32
N ASN A 849 -35.48 14.86 -14.50
CA ASN A 849 -35.26 13.83 -13.48
C ASN A 849 -34.90 12.47 -14.11
N THR A 850 -35.55 12.09 -15.22
CA THR A 850 -35.22 10.84 -15.93
C THR A 850 -33.81 10.89 -16.53
N ALA A 851 -33.46 11.99 -17.19
CA ALA A 851 -32.13 12.19 -17.78
C ALA A 851 -31.03 12.24 -16.71
N GLY A 852 -31.24 13.00 -15.62
CA GLY A 852 -30.27 13.13 -14.54
C GLY A 852 -30.03 11.83 -13.76
N ALA A 853 -31.04 10.96 -13.65
CA ALA A 853 -30.94 9.67 -12.96
C ALA A 853 -30.22 8.57 -13.78
N LEU A 854 -29.99 8.77 -15.09
CA LEU A 854 -29.23 7.81 -15.92
C LEU A 854 -27.73 7.82 -15.59
N VAL A 855 -27.22 8.92 -15.06
CA VAL A 855 -25.84 9.01 -14.61
C VAL A 855 -25.75 8.50 -13.17
N PRO A 856 -24.90 7.49 -12.85
CA PRO A 856 -24.86 6.84 -11.55
C PRO A 856 -24.14 7.70 -10.49
N THR A 857 -24.59 8.94 -10.26
CA THR A 857 -24.10 9.82 -9.20
C THR A 857 -24.86 9.56 -7.88
N PRO A 858 -24.20 9.67 -6.71
CA PRO A 858 -24.86 9.61 -5.41
C PRO A 858 -25.98 10.65 -5.32
N GLY A 859 -27.20 10.22 -4.98
CA GLY A 859 -28.36 11.11 -4.87
C GLY A 859 -28.75 11.90 -6.14
N GLY A 860 -28.15 11.58 -7.30
CA GLY A 860 -28.31 12.37 -8.53
C GLY A 860 -27.70 13.78 -8.45
N ILE A 861 -26.77 14.01 -7.52
CA ILE A 861 -26.17 15.33 -7.27
C ILE A 861 -25.39 15.80 -8.52
N GLY A 862 -25.63 17.04 -8.93
CA GLY A 862 -25.05 17.71 -10.09
C GLY A 862 -25.80 17.39 -11.39
N THR A 863 -26.22 16.15 -11.60
CA THR A 863 -26.78 15.71 -12.90
C THR A 863 -28.26 16.07 -13.04
N ILE A 864 -29.04 15.94 -11.95
CA ILE A 864 -30.45 16.35 -11.94
C ILE A 864 -30.55 17.88 -11.98
N GLU A 865 -29.68 18.58 -11.26
CA GLU A 865 -29.64 20.04 -11.20
C GLU A 865 -29.36 20.65 -12.57
N LEU A 866 -28.36 20.12 -13.28
CA LEU A 866 -28.04 20.55 -14.64
C LEU A 866 -29.17 20.24 -15.63
N ALA A 867 -29.80 19.07 -15.52
CA ALA A 867 -30.90 18.69 -16.40
C ALA A 867 -32.15 19.58 -16.21
N LEU A 868 -32.52 19.88 -14.96
CA LEU A 868 -33.64 20.76 -14.64
C LEU A 868 -33.34 22.22 -15.01
N THR A 869 -32.15 22.72 -14.67
CA THR A 869 -31.72 24.08 -15.02
C THR A 869 -31.67 24.27 -16.54
N GLY A 870 -31.12 23.29 -17.26
CA GLY A 870 -31.09 23.28 -18.72
C GLY A 870 -32.49 23.24 -19.33
N GLY A 871 -33.40 22.44 -18.78
CA GLY A 871 -34.80 22.38 -19.23
C GLY A 871 -35.56 23.69 -19.02
N LEU A 872 -35.37 24.36 -17.87
CA LEU A 872 -35.95 25.68 -17.60
C LEU A 872 -35.36 26.77 -18.50
N THR A 873 -34.04 26.74 -18.73
CA THR A 873 -33.36 27.69 -19.62
C THR A 873 -33.84 27.53 -21.06
N ALA A 874 -34.04 26.28 -21.50
CA ALA A 874 -34.64 25.99 -22.80
C ALA A 874 -36.10 26.46 -22.91
N ALA A 875 -36.82 26.54 -21.79
CA ALA A 875 -38.17 27.11 -21.72
C ALA A 875 -38.19 28.64 -21.56
N GLY A 876 -37.04 29.32 -21.68
CA GLY A 876 -36.94 30.79 -21.66
C GLY A 876 -36.69 31.40 -20.29
N VAL A 877 -36.48 30.61 -19.23
CA VAL A 877 -36.14 31.12 -17.89
C VAL A 877 -34.67 31.56 -17.86
N PRO A 878 -34.32 32.76 -17.36
CA PRO A 878 -32.93 33.18 -17.21
C PRO A 878 -32.11 32.18 -16.39
N ALA A 879 -30.91 31.83 -16.85
CA ALA A 879 -30.10 30.75 -16.27
C ALA A 879 -29.85 30.90 -14.75
N GLY A 880 -29.65 32.13 -14.25
CA GLY A 880 -29.49 32.40 -12.83
C GLY A 880 -30.74 32.09 -12.00
N VAL A 881 -31.94 32.41 -12.53
CA VAL A 881 -33.22 32.12 -11.88
C VAL A 881 -33.56 30.63 -11.99
N ALA A 882 -33.29 30.02 -13.15
CA ALA A 882 -33.47 28.59 -13.37
C ALA A 882 -32.63 27.74 -12.41
N LEU A 883 -31.36 28.12 -12.23
CA LEU A 883 -30.45 27.48 -11.28
C LEU A 883 -30.95 27.69 -9.84
N SER A 884 -31.34 28.91 -9.48
CA SER A 884 -31.82 29.24 -8.12
C SER A 884 -33.11 28.50 -7.76
N ALA A 885 -34.09 28.44 -8.66
CA ALA A 885 -35.33 27.67 -8.49
C ALA A 885 -35.04 26.17 -8.36
N THR A 886 -34.11 25.65 -9.16
CA THR A 886 -33.67 24.24 -9.08
C THR A 886 -32.99 23.96 -7.75
N VAL A 887 -32.15 24.87 -7.25
CA VAL A 887 -31.50 24.75 -5.94
C VAL A 887 -32.54 24.76 -4.82
N VAL A 888 -33.49 25.71 -4.80
CA VAL A 888 -34.56 25.76 -3.78
C VAL A 888 -35.39 24.48 -3.80
N PHE A 889 -35.76 24.00 -5.00
CA PHE A 889 -36.44 22.72 -5.15
C PHE A 889 -35.62 21.57 -4.54
N ARG A 890 -34.31 21.50 -4.77
CA ARG A 890 -33.45 20.44 -4.21
C ARG A 890 -33.24 20.60 -2.72
N VAL A 891 -33.12 21.82 -2.20
CA VAL A 891 -33.07 22.08 -0.76
C VAL A 891 -34.33 21.54 -0.10
N ALA A 892 -35.50 21.84 -0.66
CA ALA A 892 -36.79 21.36 -0.16
C ALA A 892 -36.98 19.84 -0.32
N THR A 893 -36.59 19.28 -1.47
CA THR A 893 -36.96 17.90 -1.83
C THR A 893 -35.90 16.84 -1.54
N TYR A 894 -34.66 17.25 -1.34
CA TYR A 894 -33.55 16.36 -1.09
C TYR A 894 -32.87 16.70 0.25
N TRP A 895 -32.31 17.91 0.41
CA TRP A 895 -31.46 18.25 1.55
C TRP A 895 -32.20 18.35 2.88
N ALA A 896 -33.28 19.12 2.94
CA ALA A 896 -34.08 19.33 4.15
C ALA A 896 -34.72 18.03 4.68
N ARG A 897 -34.84 17.01 3.82
CA ARG A 897 -35.38 15.70 4.16
C ARG A 897 -34.37 14.76 4.82
N ILE A 898 -33.07 15.00 4.65
CA ILE A 898 -32.00 14.13 5.17
C ILE A 898 -32.04 14.01 6.71
N PRO A 899 -32.13 15.10 7.50
CA PRO A 899 -32.19 15.00 8.97
C PRO A 899 -33.41 14.20 9.45
N ILE A 900 -34.57 14.39 8.81
CA ILE A 900 -35.80 13.65 9.12
C ILE A 900 -35.60 12.16 8.80
N GLY A 901 -34.98 11.85 7.66
CA GLY A 901 -34.63 10.49 7.27
C GLY A 901 -33.69 9.81 8.26
N TRP A 902 -32.71 10.52 8.80
CA TRP A 902 -31.80 9.99 9.82
C TRP A 902 -32.53 9.64 11.12
N VAL A 903 -33.45 10.48 11.58
CA VAL A 903 -34.31 10.19 12.75
C VAL A 903 -35.15 8.95 12.48
N ALA A 904 -35.76 8.85 11.30
CA ALA A 904 -36.57 7.69 10.91
C ALA A 904 -35.73 6.39 10.82
N MET A 905 -34.50 6.47 10.30
CA MET A 905 -33.56 5.34 10.25
C MET A 905 -33.24 4.82 11.65
N ARG A 906 -32.91 5.71 12.60
CA ARG A 906 -32.66 5.34 14.00
C ARG A 906 -33.88 4.71 14.65
N TYR A 907 -35.07 5.25 14.40
CA TYR A 907 -36.32 4.68 14.90
C TYR A 907 -36.54 3.25 14.38
N LEU A 908 -36.41 3.03 13.07
CA LEU A 908 -36.60 1.71 12.46
C LEU A 908 -35.56 0.67 12.91
N GLN A 909 -34.32 1.08 13.16
CA GLN A 909 -33.29 0.22 13.75
C GLN A 909 -33.64 -0.19 15.18
N LYS A 910 -34.14 0.75 16.00
CA LYS A 910 -34.59 0.44 17.38
C LYS A 910 -35.76 -0.54 17.43
N VAL A 911 -36.69 -0.44 16.47
CA VAL A 911 -37.85 -1.34 16.38
C VAL A 911 -37.53 -2.64 15.60
N ASN A 912 -36.26 -2.84 15.23
CA ASN A 912 -35.74 -4.02 14.53
C ASN A 912 -36.40 -4.32 13.16
N ASP A 913 -36.89 -3.28 12.48
CA ASP A 913 -37.48 -3.36 11.13
C ASP A 913 -36.42 -3.15 10.01
N LEU A 914 -35.17 -2.83 10.37
CA LEU A 914 -34.01 -2.72 9.47
C LEU A 914 -32.78 -3.47 9.99
#